data_AF-A0A948BFT8-F1
#
_entry.id   AF-A0A948BFT8-F1
#
_cell.length_a   1.000
_cell.length_b   1.000
_cell.length_c   1.000
_cell.angle_alpha   90.00
_cell.angle_beta   90.00
_cell.angle_gamma   90.00
#
_symmetry.space_group_name_H-M   'P 1'
#
loop_
_entity.id
_entity.type
_entity.pdbx_description
1 polymer ?
#
loop_
_entity_poly.entity_id
_entity_poly.type
_entity_poly.pdbx_seq_one_letter_code
_entity_poly.pdbx_strand_id
1 'polypeptide(L)'
;MTEANCTRNYLSDNLLPIFYFSLVFTFLSISLSEATESFASIQKPDQVTLQLKWTHQFNFAGYYAAVEKGFYKEAGLEVTIREGKPGMDFVNEVVSGRANYGVEMPELLIARNNRRPVVVLAAIFQHSPQIILARADSGIRSPHDLIGKKVMWRFDSAAELRAMLKDENVPLEQIEFMELSWDINDLIDGNVDALHAYVTDQPLMLEQAGIESVKLYPIQYGIDFYGDCLFTSEKEISVHPERVRAFREASLRGWAYAMNNPAEIMDSIQKKYGTKSSMEFMQHEFEHINQLMLPQLVEIGHMNPGRWKHIGDTFVKLGMLNPNYSLAGFLYDPDPQPDSAKVMRILWILLSAITIITLSGIILFVFNRKLKRKVLERTRHLTAEIAERKQAEEALYENQIIFQSFLENSPVYIFFKNHEIRSLKLSRNYEQMLGMPLKDLIGKTMDDLFPSDLAKSMIEDDKRILREGKNITVVEEFGGRTYETTKFPISFDQKPTMLAGFTLDITRRKKAEDDLLERTNFLDKIIDSSALSMWISDEKGTAIRTNPACLEFFGATEEEVIGKYNLFHDAVIEKNGFMPVIKAVFEKGEAASIILDYDFGAVGHVAVKKPTHKIVKSVFTPVLDNHGTVSNVIVQAIDLTDIKKQEEALRKSEERYRLLYAKTPAMLHSIDRNGQLIDVSETWLEKLGYQKDEVIGRKSIDFLTEESRRYASEKVLPEFLQKGHLNDITFTFVKKNGEEMDVLLSAAAERDEEGNIVRSLAVLEDVTEKNRLEAQLRHTQKMEAIGTLSGGIAHDFNNILAAILGYTEMARDDIPEWSPAKFQIEEVLKAGNRAKDLVKQILAFSRKAEQNRIPVQIPLLIQETLNFLRASIPTTIEIKLNVDPDCGSILADPTQIHQVLMNLCTNAAHAMEKDGGILTLDLREVDLTIADLGNDINHRPGSYILLEVRDTGSGIEKELLDRIFDPYFTTKEVGKGSGMGLAVVHGIVRSHEGLITVESTPGQGTAFKLFFPKIMDEVEAIAPDTSPLPVGKEHILIVDDEPSISTLTQKRLEMLGYQTTAMTSSVETLELFRSAPNAYDLVITDQTMPYMTGEKLAKELLKIRPNLPIIMCTGYSSKIDADKANTLGISAFIMKPVDNKELARTVRQALDAS
;
A
#
# COMPACT_ATOMS: atom_id res chain seq x y z
N MET A 1 -21.48 20.06 68.88
CA MET A 1 -21.11 20.92 67.73
C MET A 1 -19.94 20.28 66.98
N THR A 2 -20.05 18.98 66.69
CA THR A 2 -18.89 18.10 66.51
C THR A 2 -19.09 17.10 65.35
N GLU A 3 -19.87 17.48 64.34
CA GLU A 3 -20.00 16.70 63.10
C GLU A 3 -19.80 17.53 61.81
N ALA A 4 -19.68 18.86 61.90
CA ALA A 4 -19.52 19.72 60.72
C ALA A 4 -18.06 19.97 60.29
N ASN A 5 -17.06 19.59 61.11
CA ASN A 5 -15.65 19.90 60.85
C ASN A 5 -14.78 18.69 60.45
N CYS A 6 -15.31 17.46 60.51
CA CYS A 6 -14.53 16.27 60.15
C CYS A 6 -14.61 15.93 58.64
N THR A 7 -15.66 16.38 57.96
CA THR A 7 -15.83 16.20 56.50
C THR A 7 -15.13 17.28 55.66
N ARG A 8 -14.71 18.41 56.26
CA ARG A 8 -14.09 19.52 55.52
C ARG A 8 -12.57 19.34 55.28
N ASN A 9 -11.88 18.58 56.13
CA ASN A 9 -10.43 18.34 56.00
C ASN A 9 -10.08 17.10 55.16
N TYR A 10 -11.02 16.18 54.92
CA TYR A 10 -10.79 15.02 54.03
C TYR A 10 -10.96 15.37 52.55
N LEU A 11 -11.71 16.44 52.25
CA LEU A 11 -11.90 16.95 50.89
C LEU A 11 -10.75 17.87 50.44
N SER A 12 -10.10 18.61 51.34
CA SER A 12 -9.04 19.55 50.95
C SER A 12 -7.70 18.91 50.58
N ASP A 13 -7.36 17.75 51.15
CA ASP A 13 -6.07 17.08 50.90
C ASP A 13 -6.06 16.25 49.59
N ASN A 14 -7.24 15.86 49.09
CA ASN A 14 -7.38 15.13 47.81
C ASN A 14 -7.84 16.02 46.65
N LEU A 15 -8.37 17.23 46.89
CA LEU A 15 -8.81 18.12 45.81
C LEU A 15 -7.67 18.90 45.14
N LEU A 16 -6.55 19.16 45.82
CA LEU A 16 -5.43 19.90 45.21
C LEU A 16 -4.72 19.14 44.06
N PRO A 17 -4.46 17.82 44.18
CA PRO A 17 -3.95 17.01 43.08
C PRO A 17 -4.98 16.87 41.96
N ILE A 18 -6.28 16.77 42.29
CA ILE A 18 -7.38 16.66 41.30
C ILE A 18 -7.57 17.98 40.55
N PHE A 19 -7.41 19.14 41.21
CA PHE A 19 -7.44 20.45 40.55
C PHE A 19 -6.22 20.67 39.65
N TYR A 20 -5.03 20.22 40.05
CA TYR A 20 -3.84 20.27 39.18
C TYR A 20 -3.93 19.29 38.01
N PHE A 21 -4.45 18.08 38.24
CA PHE A 21 -4.74 17.12 37.17
C PHE A 21 -5.82 17.67 36.22
N SER A 22 -6.88 18.27 36.75
CA SER A 22 -7.95 18.89 35.96
C SER A 22 -7.45 20.11 35.18
N LEU A 23 -6.60 20.97 35.75
CA LEU A 23 -6.08 22.15 35.04
C LEU A 23 -5.10 21.76 33.92
N VAL A 24 -4.28 20.72 34.15
CA VAL A 24 -3.41 20.14 33.11
C VAL A 24 -4.23 19.39 32.06
N PHE A 25 -5.27 18.64 32.45
CA PHE A 25 -6.19 18.01 31.51
C PHE A 25 -7.00 19.04 30.72
N THR A 26 -7.37 20.17 31.33
CA THR A 26 -8.12 21.25 30.65
C THR A 26 -7.21 22.00 29.68
N PHE A 27 -5.92 22.22 30.01
CA PHE A 27 -4.94 22.73 29.05
C PHE A 27 -4.59 21.72 27.94
N LEU A 28 -4.53 20.42 28.25
CA LEU A 28 -4.34 19.36 27.25
C LEU A 28 -5.58 19.19 26.36
N SER A 29 -6.79 19.33 26.92
CA SER A 29 -8.05 19.21 26.16
C SER A 29 -8.40 20.48 25.41
N ILE A 30 -7.96 21.67 25.84
CA ILE A 30 -8.01 22.89 25.02
C ILE A 30 -6.97 22.82 23.87
N SER A 31 -5.86 22.10 24.06
CA SER A 31 -4.88 21.84 22.99
C SER A 31 -5.29 20.66 22.06
N LEU A 32 -6.14 19.75 22.54
CA LEU A 32 -6.74 18.66 21.74
C LEU A 32 -8.10 19.04 21.11
N SER A 33 -8.78 20.08 21.60
CA SER A 33 -10.06 20.54 21.03
C SER A 33 -9.89 21.42 19.80
N GLU A 34 -8.67 21.88 19.48
CA GLU A 34 -8.36 22.47 18.17
C GLU A 34 -8.03 21.42 17.09
N ALA A 35 -8.01 20.13 17.44
CA ALA A 35 -7.72 19.03 16.51
C ALA A 35 -8.90 18.06 16.27
N THR A 36 -10.10 18.37 16.79
CA THR A 36 -11.29 17.54 16.63
C THR A 36 -12.55 18.37 16.30
N GLU A 37 -12.48 19.15 15.23
CA GLU A 37 -13.66 19.50 14.44
C GLU A 37 -13.47 19.01 13.00
N SER A 38 -13.94 17.79 12.71
CA SER A 38 -14.44 17.41 11.38
C SER A 38 -15.10 16.04 11.46
N PHE A 39 -16.29 15.99 12.08
CA PHE A 39 -17.30 15.01 11.71
C PHE A 39 -18.50 15.76 11.15
N ALA A 40 -18.69 15.61 9.84
CA ALA A 40 -19.93 15.78 9.10
C ALA A 40 -20.86 16.92 9.57
N SER A 41 -20.44 18.16 9.32
CA SER A 41 -21.41 19.14 8.82
C SER A 41 -21.40 19.02 7.30
N ILE A 42 -22.57 19.09 6.66
CA ILE A 42 -22.67 19.27 5.21
C ILE A 42 -22.15 20.68 4.94
N GLN A 43 -20.82 20.83 4.92
CA GLN A 43 -20.17 22.04 4.44
C GLN A 43 -20.45 22.13 2.95
N LYS A 44 -20.84 23.33 2.52
CA LYS A 44 -21.02 23.62 1.10
C LYS A 44 -19.68 23.32 0.41
N PRO A 45 -19.66 22.53 -0.68
CA PRO A 45 -18.42 22.13 -1.32
C PRO A 45 -17.59 23.35 -1.72
N ASP A 46 -16.28 23.26 -1.52
CA ASP A 46 -15.36 24.34 -1.80
C ASP A 46 -15.33 24.61 -3.31
N GLN A 47 -15.74 25.81 -3.68
CA GLN A 47 -15.77 26.27 -5.07
C GLN A 47 -14.36 26.57 -5.54
N VAL A 48 -13.85 25.77 -6.47
CA VAL A 48 -12.51 25.94 -7.03
C VAL A 48 -12.57 26.03 -8.55
N THR A 49 -11.66 26.81 -9.13
CA THR A 49 -11.57 26.96 -10.58
C THR A 49 -10.27 26.37 -11.11
N LEU A 50 -10.38 25.52 -12.14
CA LEU A 50 -9.26 25.03 -12.94
C LEU A 50 -9.18 25.82 -14.25
N GLN A 51 -8.04 26.48 -14.49
CA GLN A 51 -7.75 27.19 -15.73
C GLN A 51 -7.02 26.26 -16.71
N LEU A 52 -7.65 25.97 -17.85
CA LEU A 52 -7.02 25.27 -18.95
C LEU A 52 -6.18 26.22 -19.80
N LYS A 53 -5.17 25.67 -20.47
CA LYS A 53 -4.34 26.38 -21.46
C LYS A 53 -4.92 26.37 -22.88
N TRP A 54 -5.98 25.60 -23.11
CA TRP A 54 -6.65 25.43 -24.41
C TRP A 54 -8.16 25.23 -24.24
N THR A 55 -8.88 24.96 -25.32
CA THR A 55 -10.34 24.72 -25.34
C THR A 55 -10.70 23.31 -24.85
N HIS A 56 -12.00 23.05 -24.64
CA HIS A 56 -12.52 21.73 -24.23
C HIS A 56 -12.16 20.64 -25.27
N GLN A 57 -11.33 19.67 -24.88
CA GLN A 57 -10.85 18.56 -25.71
C GLN A 57 -10.36 17.39 -24.84
N PHE A 58 -9.99 16.26 -25.46
CA PHE A 58 -9.58 15.06 -24.73
C PHE A 58 -8.20 15.20 -24.07
N ASN A 59 -7.34 16.14 -24.47
CA ASN A 59 -6.10 16.51 -23.75
C ASN A 59 -6.34 16.91 -22.28
N PHE A 60 -7.58 17.19 -21.87
CA PHE A 60 -7.94 17.49 -20.48
C PHE A 60 -8.93 16.47 -19.88
N ALA A 61 -9.04 15.28 -20.50
CA ALA A 61 -10.02 14.24 -20.19
C ALA A 61 -10.06 13.86 -18.71
N GLY A 62 -8.91 13.80 -18.03
CA GLY A 62 -8.86 13.45 -16.62
C GLY A 62 -9.62 14.43 -15.72
N TYR A 63 -9.61 15.72 -16.04
CA TYR A 63 -10.32 16.72 -15.25
C TYR A 63 -11.83 16.64 -15.46
N TYR A 64 -12.29 16.37 -16.69
CA TYR A 64 -13.71 16.10 -16.94
C TYR A 64 -14.16 14.81 -16.28
N ALA A 65 -13.38 13.73 -16.39
CA ALA A 65 -13.68 12.47 -15.72
C ALA A 65 -13.82 12.64 -14.21
N ALA A 66 -12.98 13.45 -13.57
CA ALA A 66 -13.09 13.76 -12.14
C ALA A 66 -14.37 14.54 -11.78
N VAL A 67 -14.87 15.41 -12.66
CA VAL A 67 -16.18 16.08 -12.50
C VAL A 67 -17.32 15.09 -12.71
N GLU A 68 -17.31 14.35 -13.81
CA GLU A 68 -18.38 13.46 -14.25
C GLU A 68 -18.59 12.26 -13.33
N LYS A 69 -17.48 11.68 -12.84
CA LYS A 69 -17.50 10.55 -11.90
C LYS A 69 -17.68 10.98 -10.44
N GLY A 70 -17.72 12.29 -10.18
CA GLY A 70 -17.92 12.81 -8.84
C GLY A 70 -16.69 12.70 -7.93
N PHE A 71 -15.50 12.40 -8.46
CA PHE A 71 -14.27 12.32 -7.64
C PHE A 71 -13.96 13.64 -6.93
N TYR A 72 -14.23 14.78 -7.57
CA TYR A 72 -14.13 16.07 -6.89
C TYR A 72 -15.19 16.25 -5.79
N LYS A 73 -16.43 15.79 -6.02
CA LYS A 73 -17.52 15.90 -5.04
C LYS A 73 -17.27 15.00 -3.82
N GLU A 74 -16.76 13.78 -4.04
CA GLU A 74 -16.30 12.88 -2.97
C GLU A 74 -15.21 13.54 -2.12
N ALA A 75 -14.33 14.32 -2.75
CA ALA A 75 -13.28 15.08 -2.10
C ALA A 75 -13.75 16.42 -1.50
N GLY A 76 -15.06 16.71 -1.50
CA GLY A 76 -15.64 17.94 -0.94
C GLY A 76 -15.48 19.19 -1.82
N LEU A 77 -15.17 19.04 -3.10
CA LEU A 77 -14.86 20.13 -4.04
C LEU A 77 -15.94 20.27 -5.12
N GLU A 78 -16.26 21.53 -5.46
CA GLU A 78 -17.05 21.86 -6.64
C GLU A 78 -16.17 22.59 -7.64
N VAL A 79 -15.75 21.87 -8.68
CA VAL A 79 -14.76 22.36 -9.65
C VAL A 79 -15.45 22.95 -10.87
N THR A 80 -15.10 24.20 -11.19
CA THR A 80 -15.42 24.85 -12.46
C THR A 80 -14.20 24.82 -13.38
N ILE A 81 -14.34 24.27 -14.57
CA ILE A 81 -13.28 24.24 -15.60
C ILE A 81 -13.46 25.44 -16.53
N ARG A 82 -12.41 26.25 -16.71
CA ARG A 82 -12.39 27.39 -17.64
C ARG A 82 -11.44 27.14 -18.79
N GLU A 83 -11.90 27.38 -20.01
CA GLU A 83 -11.08 27.30 -21.21
C GLU A 83 -10.02 28.39 -21.27
N GLY A 84 -8.93 28.11 -21.99
CA GLY A 84 -7.96 29.11 -22.40
C GLY A 84 -8.50 30.03 -23.51
N LYS A 85 -7.97 31.26 -23.58
CA LYS A 85 -8.27 32.21 -24.67
C LYS A 85 -6.97 32.78 -25.25
N PRO A 86 -6.94 33.15 -26.54
CA PRO A 86 -5.80 33.84 -27.12
C PRO A 86 -5.40 35.09 -26.32
N GLY A 87 -4.09 35.29 -26.12
CA GLY A 87 -3.53 36.43 -25.37
C GLY A 87 -3.64 36.35 -23.84
N MET A 88 -4.13 35.24 -23.27
CA MET A 88 -4.27 35.06 -21.82
C MET A 88 -2.97 34.53 -21.17
N ASP A 89 -2.54 35.15 -20.06
CA ASP A 89 -1.45 34.64 -19.20
C ASP A 89 -2.03 33.68 -18.15
N PHE A 90 -2.02 32.38 -18.47
CA PHE A 90 -2.62 31.32 -17.64
C PHE A 90 -1.97 31.22 -16.25
N VAL A 91 -0.66 31.44 -16.19
CA VAL A 91 0.08 31.46 -14.91
C VAL A 91 -0.41 32.60 -14.02
N ASN A 92 -0.64 33.78 -14.60
CA ASN A 92 -1.15 34.93 -13.86
C ASN A 92 -2.61 34.75 -13.39
N GLU A 93 -3.46 34.03 -14.13
CA GLU A 93 -4.82 33.70 -13.67
C GLU A 93 -4.78 32.93 -12.33
N VAL A 94 -3.86 31.98 -12.20
CA VAL A 94 -3.68 31.19 -10.96
C VAL A 94 -3.01 32.00 -9.85
N VAL A 95 -1.90 32.68 -10.17
CA VAL A 95 -1.13 33.47 -9.18
C VAL A 95 -1.95 34.64 -8.61
N SER A 96 -2.83 35.25 -9.42
CA SER A 96 -3.71 36.34 -8.98
C SER A 96 -4.95 35.88 -8.21
N GLY A 97 -5.22 34.56 -8.18
CA GLY A 97 -6.37 33.95 -7.52
C GLY A 97 -7.68 34.02 -8.31
N ARG A 98 -7.65 34.35 -9.61
CA ARG A 98 -8.83 34.25 -10.50
C ARG A 98 -9.17 32.79 -10.85
N ALA A 99 -8.16 31.92 -10.78
CA ALA A 99 -8.27 30.47 -10.73
C ALA A 99 -7.44 29.92 -9.56
N ASN A 100 -7.79 28.74 -9.05
CA ASN A 100 -7.06 28.09 -7.96
C ASN A 100 -5.96 27.16 -8.49
N TYR A 101 -6.23 26.53 -9.63
CA TYR A 101 -5.36 25.55 -10.27
C TYR A 101 -5.25 25.84 -11.76
N GLY A 102 -4.15 25.41 -12.37
CA GLY A 102 -3.95 25.53 -13.81
C GLY A 102 -3.20 24.34 -14.39
N VAL A 103 -3.20 24.28 -15.72
CA VAL A 103 -2.40 23.34 -16.51
C VAL A 103 -1.45 24.14 -17.37
N GLU A 104 -0.15 23.87 -17.30
CA GLU A 104 0.87 24.57 -18.09
C GLU A 104 2.08 23.68 -18.39
N MET A 105 2.97 24.10 -19.29
CA MET A 105 4.21 23.40 -19.60
C MET A 105 5.33 23.64 -18.56
N PRO A 106 6.48 22.93 -18.64
CA PRO A 106 7.61 23.09 -17.71
C PRO A 106 8.25 24.48 -17.65
N GLU A 107 7.84 25.40 -18.53
CA GLU A 107 8.14 26.83 -18.44
C GLU A 107 7.65 27.50 -17.13
N LEU A 108 6.83 26.80 -16.33
CA LEU A 108 6.58 27.12 -14.93
C LEU A 108 7.87 27.35 -14.12
N LEU A 109 8.97 26.66 -14.46
CA LEU A 109 10.26 26.87 -13.81
C LEU A 109 10.87 28.25 -14.14
N ILE A 110 10.67 28.72 -15.38
CA ILE A 110 11.07 30.08 -15.80
C ILE A 110 10.18 31.11 -15.09
N ALA A 111 8.87 30.86 -15.01
CA ALA A 111 7.93 31.70 -14.27
C ALA A 111 8.33 31.82 -12.79
N ARG A 112 8.71 30.71 -12.15
CA ARG A 112 9.23 30.65 -10.77
C ARG A 112 10.47 31.51 -10.59
N ASN A 113 11.45 31.39 -11.49
CA ASN A 113 12.66 32.20 -11.47
C ASN A 113 12.36 33.70 -11.66
N ASN A 114 11.32 34.03 -12.42
CA ASN A 114 10.81 35.41 -12.59
C ASN A 114 9.93 35.88 -11.42
N ARG A 115 10.09 35.28 -10.22
CA ARG A 115 9.39 35.62 -8.97
C ARG A 115 7.87 35.45 -9.03
N ARG A 116 7.35 34.61 -9.93
CA ARG A 116 5.95 34.18 -9.88
C ARG A 116 5.85 32.98 -8.92
N PRO A 117 5.04 33.06 -7.84
CA PRO A 117 5.01 32.05 -6.77
C PRO A 117 4.19 30.82 -7.18
N VAL A 118 4.63 30.09 -8.20
CA VAL A 118 3.99 28.85 -8.69
C VAL A 118 4.61 27.60 -8.09
N VAL A 119 3.81 26.54 -7.97
CA VAL A 119 4.22 25.20 -7.52
C VAL A 119 3.57 24.14 -8.41
N VAL A 120 4.36 23.19 -8.89
CA VAL A 120 3.91 22.07 -9.73
C VAL A 120 3.38 20.94 -8.85
N LEU A 121 2.14 20.52 -9.11
CA LEU A 121 1.44 19.47 -8.36
C LEU A 121 1.64 18.08 -8.97
N ALA A 122 1.66 17.98 -10.30
CA ALA A 122 1.78 16.72 -11.03
C ALA A 122 2.22 16.97 -12.48
N ALA A 123 2.99 16.04 -13.06
CA ALA A 123 3.25 16.01 -14.50
C ALA A 123 2.34 14.97 -15.15
N ILE A 124 1.37 15.42 -15.96
CA ILE A 124 0.38 14.51 -16.56
C ILE A 124 1.00 13.78 -17.75
N PHE A 125 1.69 14.48 -18.65
CA PHE A 125 2.35 13.86 -19.80
C PHE A 125 3.84 13.68 -19.54
N GLN A 126 4.35 12.47 -19.78
CA GLN A 126 5.77 12.15 -19.61
C GLN A 126 6.62 12.70 -20.74
N HIS A 127 6.05 12.93 -21.92
CA HIS A 127 6.71 13.65 -23.01
C HIS A 127 5.83 14.82 -23.46
N SER A 128 6.47 15.91 -23.85
CA SER A 128 5.72 17.05 -24.35
C SER A 128 5.10 16.77 -25.72
N PRO A 129 3.85 17.20 -25.94
CA PRO A 129 3.19 17.12 -27.24
C PRO A 129 3.65 18.21 -28.23
N GLN A 130 4.49 19.17 -27.86
CA GLN A 130 4.80 20.30 -28.74
C GLN A 130 5.73 19.94 -29.90
N ILE A 131 5.38 20.43 -31.09
CA ILE A 131 6.13 20.26 -32.33
C ILE A 131 6.14 21.57 -33.13
N ILE A 132 7.07 21.67 -34.08
CA ILE A 132 6.93 22.60 -35.21
C ILE A 132 6.34 21.81 -36.37
N LEU A 133 5.23 22.31 -36.91
CA LEU A 133 4.49 21.70 -38.01
C LEU A 133 4.61 22.59 -39.24
N ALA A 134 5.06 22.02 -40.35
CA ALA A 134 5.22 22.71 -41.63
C ALA A 134 4.58 21.88 -42.74
N ARG A 135 4.28 22.50 -43.89
CA ARG A 135 3.87 21.75 -45.08
C ARG A 135 5.09 21.06 -45.71
N ALA A 136 4.91 19.88 -46.30
CA ALA A 136 6.01 19.16 -46.95
C ALA A 136 6.64 19.94 -48.13
N ASP A 137 5.87 20.82 -48.77
CA ASP A 137 6.29 21.69 -49.87
C ASP A 137 6.87 23.05 -49.42
N SER A 138 6.87 23.35 -48.11
CA SER A 138 7.44 24.59 -47.55
C SER A 138 8.98 24.67 -47.66
N GLY A 139 9.64 23.53 -47.94
CA GLY A 139 11.09 23.37 -47.93
C GLY A 139 11.70 23.20 -46.54
N ILE A 140 10.88 23.11 -45.49
CA ILE A 140 11.34 22.94 -44.10
C ILE A 140 11.47 21.45 -43.79
N ARG A 141 12.69 20.99 -43.48
CA ARG A 141 12.97 19.60 -43.07
C ARG A 141 13.74 19.52 -41.74
N SER A 142 14.35 20.61 -41.32
CA SER A 142 15.12 20.75 -40.09
C SER A 142 14.89 22.12 -39.43
N PRO A 143 15.26 22.30 -38.14
CA PRO A 143 15.23 23.59 -37.46
C PRO A 143 15.96 24.72 -38.20
N HIS A 144 17.01 24.41 -38.94
CA HIS A 144 17.82 25.39 -39.69
C HIS A 144 17.06 25.98 -40.88
N ASP A 145 16.10 25.23 -41.45
CA ASP A 145 15.32 25.67 -42.60
C ASP A 145 14.25 26.72 -42.23
N LEU A 146 14.07 27.00 -40.94
CA LEU A 146 13.18 28.05 -40.44
C LEU A 146 13.75 29.46 -40.63
N ILE A 147 15.04 29.58 -40.94
CA ILE A 147 15.70 30.87 -41.19
C ILE A 147 15.05 31.53 -42.41
N GLY A 148 14.57 32.76 -42.23
CA GLY A 148 13.87 33.54 -43.26
C GLY A 148 12.44 33.10 -43.53
N LYS A 149 11.89 32.17 -42.75
CA LYS A 149 10.52 31.66 -42.89
C LYS A 149 9.55 32.34 -41.92
N LYS A 150 8.28 32.39 -42.32
CA LYS A 150 7.18 32.86 -41.49
C LYS A 150 6.72 31.74 -40.59
N VAL A 151 7.00 31.87 -39.30
CA VAL A 151 6.66 30.86 -38.30
C VAL A 151 5.62 31.42 -37.36
N MET A 152 4.43 30.83 -37.37
CA MET A 152 3.39 31.19 -36.43
C MET A 152 3.71 30.60 -35.05
N TRP A 153 3.97 31.47 -34.08
CA TRP A 153 4.51 31.06 -32.80
C TRP A 153 4.05 32.00 -31.69
N ARG A 154 3.65 31.43 -30.56
CA ARG A 154 3.38 32.20 -29.34
C ARG A 154 4.65 32.30 -28.47
N PHE A 155 5.41 33.39 -28.62
CA PHE A 155 6.80 33.50 -28.17
C PHE A 155 6.98 33.49 -26.63
N ASP A 156 5.93 33.84 -25.90
CA ASP A 156 5.84 33.76 -24.44
C ASP A 156 5.59 32.33 -23.93
N SER A 157 5.26 31.40 -24.81
CA SER A 157 5.07 29.97 -24.54
C SER A 157 6.03 29.09 -25.35
N ALA A 158 6.01 27.78 -25.12
CA ALA A 158 6.83 26.80 -25.85
C ALA A 158 8.34 26.93 -25.59
N ALA A 159 8.72 26.97 -24.30
CA ALA A 159 10.12 27.01 -23.91
C ALA A 159 10.97 25.85 -24.47
N GLU A 160 10.39 24.68 -24.74
CA GLU A 160 11.10 23.54 -25.32
C GLU A 160 11.42 23.69 -26.79
N LEU A 161 10.50 24.23 -27.60
CA LEU A 161 10.78 24.49 -29.01
C LEU A 161 11.88 25.57 -29.12
N ARG A 162 11.86 26.58 -28.24
CA ARG A 162 12.98 27.54 -28.12
C ARG A 162 14.27 26.87 -27.69
N ALA A 163 14.19 25.91 -26.77
CA ALA A 163 15.36 25.17 -26.33
C ALA A 163 15.96 24.36 -27.48
N MET A 164 15.12 23.70 -28.30
CA MET A 164 15.53 22.99 -29.51
C MET A 164 16.24 23.92 -30.50
N LEU A 165 15.62 25.06 -30.84
CA LEU A 165 16.24 26.03 -31.77
C LEU A 165 17.58 26.55 -31.25
N LYS A 166 17.70 26.79 -29.94
CA LYS A 166 18.96 27.26 -29.34
C LYS A 166 20.04 26.18 -29.26
N ASP A 167 19.68 24.94 -28.91
CA ASP A 167 20.64 23.83 -28.83
C ASP A 167 21.21 23.51 -30.23
N GLU A 168 20.38 23.65 -31.27
CA GLU A 168 20.75 23.58 -32.68
C GLU A 168 21.40 24.86 -33.24
N ASN A 169 21.67 25.88 -32.41
CA ASN A 169 22.30 27.15 -32.80
C ASN A 169 21.55 27.93 -33.90
N VAL A 170 20.24 27.80 -33.99
CA VAL A 170 19.40 28.58 -34.92
C VAL A 170 19.19 30.00 -34.38
N PRO A 171 19.62 31.05 -35.09
CA PRO A 171 19.47 32.43 -34.64
C PRO A 171 18.01 32.87 -34.75
N LEU A 172 17.35 33.02 -33.59
CA LEU A 172 15.93 33.37 -33.51
C LEU A 172 15.61 34.71 -34.18
N GLU A 173 16.55 35.67 -34.24
CA GLU A 173 16.32 36.96 -34.92
C GLU A 173 16.20 36.84 -36.45
N GLN A 174 16.58 35.68 -37.01
CA GLN A 174 16.50 35.42 -38.46
C GLN A 174 15.22 34.66 -38.85
N ILE A 175 14.33 34.38 -37.91
CA ILE A 175 13.02 33.76 -38.16
C ILE A 175 11.95 34.85 -38.08
N GLU A 176 11.03 34.89 -39.04
CA GLU A 176 9.91 35.85 -39.05
C GLU A 176 8.77 35.28 -38.19
N PHE A 177 8.76 35.59 -36.90
CA PHE A 177 7.71 35.12 -35.99
C PHE A 177 6.42 35.92 -36.13
N MET A 178 5.30 35.20 -36.30
CA MET A 178 3.95 35.75 -36.31
C MET A 178 3.16 35.30 -35.08
N GLU A 179 2.25 36.14 -34.58
CA GLU A 179 1.41 35.81 -33.44
C GLU A 179 0.46 34.64 -33.77
N LEU A 180 0.27 33.72 -32.81
CA LEU A 180 -0.54 32.52 -33.01
C LEU A 180 -2.02 32.89 -33.17
N SER A 181 -2.60 32.60 -34.34
CA SER A 181 -4.02 32.85 -34.68
C SER A 181 -4.98 31.78 -34.16
N TRP A 182 -4.43 30.59 -33.82
CA TRP A 182 -5.17 29.37 -33.45
C TRP A 182 -6.03 28.79 -34.59
N ASP A 183 -5.81 29.26 -35.83
CA ASP A 183 -6.45 28.73 -37.01
C ASP A 183 -5.43 27.98 -37.87
N ILE A 184 -5.63 26.67 -38.02
CA ILE A 184 -4.78 25.81 -38.85
C ILE A 184 -4.83 26.22 -40.33
N ASN A 185 -5.89 26.94 -40.74
CA ASN A 185 -6.04 27.43 -42.11
C ASN A 185 -4.90 28.36 -42.52
N ASP A 186 -4.25 29.06 -41.58
CA ASP A 186 -3.09 29.90 -41.90
C ASP A 186 -1.91 29.11 -42.47
N LEU A 187 -1.74 27.85 -42.06
CA LEU A 187 -0.73 26.97 -42.67
C LEU A 187 -1.26 26.31 -43.94
N ILE A 188 -2.52 25.86 -43.95
CA ILE A 188 -3.17 25.22 -45.10
C ILE A 188 -3.16 26.16 -46.31
N ASP A 189 -3.56 27.42 -46.13
CA ASP A 189 -3.63 28.44 -47.18
C ASP A 189 -2.23 28.99 -47.56
N GLY A 190 -1.20 28.68 -46.77
CA GLY A 190 0.17 29.15 -47.00
C GLY A 190 0.42 30.59 -46.55
N ASN A 191 -0.37 31.12 -45.62
CA ASN A 191 -0.11 32.43 -44.99
C ASN A 191 1.17 32.38 -44.13
N VAL A 192 1.50 31.19 -43.60
CA VAL A 192 2.75 30.89 -42.88
C VAL A 192 3.43 29.65 -43.44
N ASP A 193 4.75 29.56 -43.26
CA ASP A 193 5.55 28.40 -43.67
C ASP A 193 5.52 27.27 -42.63
N ALA A 194 5.44 27.62 -41.33
CA ALA A 194 5.34 26.67 -40.23
C ALA A 194 4.54 27.24 -39.05
N LEU A 195 4.07 26.37 -38.16
CA LEU A 195 3.41 26.76 -36.90
C LEU A 195 3.85 25.90 -35.71
N HIS A 196 3.80 26.51 -34.53
CA HIS A 196 3.84 25.79 -33.25
C HIS A 196 2.54 25.00 -33.07
N ALA A 197 2.65 23.68 -33.01
CA ALA A 197 1.52 22.75 -32.96
C ALA A 197 1.67 21.71 -31.84
N TYR A 198 0.58 21.01 -31.56
CA TYR A 198 0.54 19.83 -30.71
C TYR A 198 0.39 18.59 -31.58
N VAL A 199 1.23 17.58 -31.35
CA VAL A 199 1.18 16.31 -32.10
C VAL A 199 -0.18 15.62 -32.00
N THR A 200 -0.93 15.90 -30.92
CA THR A 200 -2.24 15.31 -30.62
C THR A 200 -3.38 15.86 -31.49
N ASP A 201 -3.20 17.02 -32.15
CA ASP A 201 -4.28 17.78 -32.78
C ASP A 201 -3.97 18.16 -34.23
N GLN A 202 -3.14 19.19 -34.43
CA GLN A 202 -3.01 19.88 -35.72
C GLN A 202 -2.51 19.00 -36.89
N PRO A 203 -1.63 17.99 -36.69
CA PRO A 203 -1.24 17.11 -37.80
C PRO A 203 -2.41 16.40 -38.47
N LEU A 204 -3.40 15.93 -37.70
CA LEU A 204 -4.57 15.24 -38.25
C LEU A 204 -5.42 16.19 -39.11
N MET A 205 -5.50 17.47 -38.72
CA MET A 205 -6.27 18.47 -39.49
C MET A 205 -5.65 18.72 -40.88
N LEU A 206 -4.32 18.72 -40.99
CA LEU A 206 -3.63 18.82 -42.29
C LEU A 206 -3.79 17.55 -43.13
N GLU A 207 -3.71 16.38 -42.49
CA GLU A 207 -3.94 15.09 -43.16
C GLU A 207 -5.37 15.01 -43.72
N GLN A 208 -6.37 15.48 -42.96
CA GLN A 208 -7.76 15.60 -43.42
C GLN A 208 -7.95 16.62 -44.55
N ALA A 209 -7.11 17.66 -44.60
CA ALA A 209 -7.06 18.61 -45.70
C ALA A 209 -6.29 18.08 -46.93
N GLY A 210 -5.72 16.87 -46.85
CA GLY A 210 -4.94 16.27 -47.93
C GLY A 210 -3.56 16.90 -48.11
N ILE A 211 -3.05 17.60 -47.10
CA ILE A 211 -1.76 18.30 -47.12
C ILE A 211 -0.75 17.49 -46.33
N GLU A 212 0.32 17.06 -47.00
CA GLU A 212 1.43 16.38 -46.36
C GLU A 212 2.21 17.35 -45.45
N SER A 213 2.57 16.89 -44.26
CA SER A 213 3.20 17.72 -43.23
C SER A 213 4.55 17.19 -42.75
N VAL A 214 5.43 18.11 -42.40
CA VAL A 214 6.71 17.85 -41.73
C VAL A 214 6.57 18.24 -40.27
N LYS A 215 7.01 17.34 -39.38
CA LYS A 215 6.91 17.47 -37.93
C LYS A 215 8.31 17.49 -37.35
N LEU A 216 8.73 18.60 -36.75
CA LEU A 216 10.00 18.70 -36.02
C LEU A 216 9.73 18.48 -34.53
N TYR A 217 10.28 17.40 -33.99
CA TYR A 217 10.08 17.02 -32.59
C TYR A 217 11.27 17.43 -31.74
N PRO A 218 11.10 18.22 -30.66
CA PRO A 218 12.19 18.57 -29.74
C PRO A 218 12.98 17.38 -29.21
N ILE A 219 12.30 16.25 -28.96
CA ILE A 219 12.94 15.03 -28.44
C ILE A 219 13.98 14.44 -29.39
N GLN A 220 13.83 14.64 -30.70
CA GLN A 220 14.81 14.20 -31.71
C GLN A 220 16.11 15.01 -31.63
N TYR A 221 16.07 16.18 -30.99
CA TYR A 221 17.19 17.10 -30.79
C TYR A 221 17.63 17.13 -29.31
N GLY A 222 17.32 16.08 -28.55
CA GLY A 222 17.76 15.95 -27.15
C GLY A 222 17.01 16.82 -26.14
N ILE A 223 15.90 17.47 -26.55
CA ILE A 223 15.05 18.25 -25.65
C ILE A 223 13.83 17.41 -25.26
N ASP A 224 13.93 16.75 -24.11
CA ASP A 224 12.86 15.87 -23.58
C ASP A 224 12.27 16.41 -22.27
N PHE A 225 11.21 17.19 -22.39
CA PHE A 225 10.51 17.82 -21.25
C PHE A 225 9.17 17.13 -20.96
N TYR A 226 8.66 17.33 -19.74
CA TYR A 226 7.28 16.95 -19.39
C TYR A 226 6.27 17.74 -20.23
N GLY A 227 5.11 17.15 -20.50
CA GLY A 227 3.94 17.85 -21.01
C GLY A 227 2.87 18.00 -19.93
N ASP A 228 2.03 19.02 -20.06
CA ASP A 228 0.83 19.25 -19.24
C ASP A 228 1.05 19.03 -17.74
N CYS A 229 1.71 20.00 -17.11
CA CYS A 229 1.92 20.03 -15.67
C CYS A 229 0.73 20.70 -14.97
N LEU A 230 0.10 19.98 -14.05
CA LEU A 230 -0.88 20.55 -13.13
C LEU A 230 -0.14 21.39 -12.09
N PHE A 231 -0.57 22.63 -11.86
CA PHE A 231 0.10 23.56 -10.94
C PHE A 231 -0.88 24.42 -10.15
N THR A 232 -0.37 25.04 -9.09
CA THR A 232 -1.09 26.03 -8.26
C THR A 232 -0.14 27.14 -7.79
N SER A 233 -0.62 28.05 -6.95
CA SER A 233 0.20 29.08 -6.31
C SER A 233 0.71 28.64 -4.92
N GLU A 234 1.85 29.16 -4.48
CA GLU A 234 2.33 28.94 -3.10
C GLU A 234 1.31 29.43 -2.06
N LYS A 235 0.58 30.49 -2.40
CA LYS A 235 -0.48 31.02 -1.54
C LYS A 235 -1.56 29.95 -1.31
N GLU A 236 -2.00 29.26 -2.36
CA GLU A 236 -3.00 28.19 -2.25
C GLU A 236 -2.50 27.05 -1.35
N ILE A 237 -1.24 26.63 -1.50
CA ILE A 237 -0.62 25.59 -0.64
C ILE A 237 -0.56 26.05 0.82
N SER A 238 -0.21 27.32 1.06
CA SER A 238 -0.06 27.85 2.42
C SER A 238 -1.40 28.06 3.14
N VAL A 239 -2.46 28.42 2.41
CA VAL A 239 -3.78 28.77 2.97
C VAL A 239 -4.71 27.55 2.99
N HIS A 240 -4.63 26.68 1.98
CA HIS A 240 -5.55 25.55 1.81
C HIS A 240 -4.81 24.23 1.44
N PRO A 241 -3.89 23.73 2.27
CA PRO A 241 -3.07 22.56 1.95
C PRO A 241 -3.89 21.29 1.69
N GLU A 242 -4.93 21.02 2.50
CA GLU A 242 -5.79 19.85 2.30
C GLU A 242 -6.63 19.96 1.02
N ARG A 243 -7.01 21.17 0.61
CA ARG A 243 -7.72 21.39 -0.66
C ARG A 243 -6.82 21.07 -1.86
N VAL A 244 -5.53 21.44 -1.77
CA VAL A 244 -4.54 21.12 -2.81
C VAL A 244 -4.32 19.63 -2.92
N ARG A 245 -4.17 18.93 -1.79
CA ARG A 245 -4.07 17.46 -1.75
C ARG A 245 -5.30 16.80 -2.37
N ALA A 246 -6.49 17.18 -1.90
CA ALA A 246 -7.77 16.66 -2.37
C ALA A 246 -7.98 16.90 -3.87
N PHE A 247 -7.69 18.10 -4.36
CA PHE A 247 -7.82 18.44 -5.78
C PHE A 247 -6.85 17.63 -6.66
N ARG A 248 -5.59 17.49 -6.22
CA ARG A 248 -4.58 16.69 -6.93
C ARG A 248 -5.01 15.24 -7.01
N GLU A 249 -5.35 14.61 -5.90
CA GLU A 249 -5.75 13.19 -5.86
C GLU A 249 -6.99 12.91 -6.70
N ALA A 250 -8.03 13.75 -6.60
CA ALA A 250 -9.23 13.64 -7.42
C ALA A 250 -8.92 13.80 -8.93
N SER A 251 -8.03 14.73 -9.29
CA SER A 251 -7.58 14.92 -10.68
C SER A 251 -6.87 13.68 -11.23
N LEU A 252 -5.98 13.07 -10.44
CA LEU A 252 -5.23 11.88 -10.85
C LEU A 252 -6.12 10.64 -10.97
N ARG A 253 -7.09 10.47 -10.06
CA ARG A 253 -8.16 9.45 -10.19
C ARG A 253 -8.97 9.67 -11.46
N GLY A 254 -9.28 10.92 -11.79
CA GLY A 254 -9.93 11.29 -13.04
C GLY A 254 -9.14 10.88 -14.27
N TRP A 255 -7.84 11.18 -14.32
CA TRP A 255 -6.95 10.76 -15.41
C TRP A 255 -6.85 9.24 -15.55
N ALA A 256 -6.70 8.51 -14.44
CA ALA A 256 -6.71 7.05 -14.45
C ALA A 256 -8.03 6.48 -15.00
N TYR A 257 -9.18 7.09 -14.64
CA TYR A 257 -10.47 6.68 -15.17
C TYR A 257 -10.60 6.98 -16.68
N ALA A 258 -10.19 8.17 -17.11
CA ALA A 258 -10.27 8.60 -18.51
C ALA A 258 -9.46 7.71 -19.45
N MET A 259 -8.28 7.25 -19.02
CA MET A 259 -7.46 6.33 -19.83
C MET A 259 -8.04 4.93 -19.95
N ASN A 260 -8.75 4.46 -18.94
CA ASN A 260 -9.40 3.16 -18.97
C ASN A 260 -10.77 3.19 -19.65
N ASN A 261 -11.40 4.37 -19.76
CA ASN A 261 -12.75 4.54 -20.29
C ASN A 261 -12.84 5.72 -21.30
N PRO A 262 -11.99 5.75 -22.35
CA PRO A 262 -11.87 6.91 -23.24
C PRO A 262 -13.18 7.25 -23.95
N ALA A 263 -13.89 6.26 -24.49
CA ALA A 263 -15.13 6.47 -25.23
C ALA A 263 -16.23 7.15 -24.41
N GLU A 264 -16.35 6.80 -23.12
CA GLU A 264 -17.35 7.40 -22.23
C GLU A 264 -17.03 8.88 -21.95
N ILE A 265 -15.75 9.19 -21.74
CA ILE A 265 -15.32 10.55 -21.44
C ILE A 265 -15.41 11.43 -22.69
N MET A 266 -15.06 10.91 -23.87
CA MET A 266 -15.27 11.62 -25.14
C MET A 266 -16.73 11.99 -25.36
N ASP A 267 -17.66 11.05 -25.13
CA ASP A 267 -19.11 11.30 -25.23
C ASP A 267 -19.56 12.39 -24.23
N SER A 268 -19.02 12.36 -23.01
CA SER A 268 -19.32 13.37 -21.99
C SER A 268 -18.80 14.76 -22.37
N ILE A 269 -17.55 14.85 -22.87
CA ILE A 269 -16.95 16.09 -23.36
C ILE A 269 -17.80 16.67 -24.50
N GLN A 270 -18.20 15.84 -25.46
CA GLN A 270 -19.02 16.25 -26.60
C GLN A 270 -20.40 16.78 -26.19
N LYS A 271 -21.11 16.05 -25.33
CA LYS A 271 -22.50 16.39 -24.96
C LYS A 271 -22.61 17.55 -23.97
N LYS A 272 -21.69 17.65 -23.01
CA LYS A 272 -21.83 18.56 -21.86
C LYS A 272 -20.97 19.81 -21.96
N TYR A 273 -19.83 19.73 -22.64
CA TYR A 273 -18.85 20.82 -22.70
C TYR A 273 -18.76 21.44 -24.10
N GLY A 274 -19.57 20.97 -25.06
CA GLY A 274 -19.79 21.64 -26.34
C GLY A 274 -18.54 21.77 -27.22
N THR A 275 -17.61 20.81 -27.14
CA THR A 275 -16.42 20.81 -27.99
C THR A 275 -16.78 20.76 -29.48
N LYS A 276 -15.97 21.42 -30.30
CA LYS A 276 -16.09 21.38 -31.77
C LYS A 276 -15.39 20.16 -32.38
N SER A 277 -14.62 19.41 -31.59
CA SER A 277 -13.87 18.24 -32.05
C SER A 277 -14.81 17.07 -32.35
N SER A 278 -14.56 16.36 -33.46
CA SER A 278 -15.29 15.15 -33.80
C SER A 278 -14.87 13.99 -32.89
N MET A 279 -15.70 12.93 -32.84
CA MET A 279 -15.37 11.73 -32.07
C MET A 279 -14.10 11.04 -32.60
N GLU A 280 -13.94 10.99 -33.93
CA GLU A 280 -12.76 10.45 -34.60
C GLU A 280 -11.49 11.24 -34.24
N PHE A 281 -11.61 12.56 -34.19
CA PHE A 281 -10.52 13.44 -33.78
C PHE A 281 -10.11 13.20 -32.32
N MET A 282 -11.06 13.12 -31.38
CA MET A 282 -10.75 12.83 -29.97
C MET A 282 -10.16 11.42 -29.78
N GLN A 283 -10.57 10.45 -30.60
CA GLN A 283 -9.98 9.11 -30.59
C GLN A 283 -8.51 9.12 -30.98
N HIS A 284 -8.15 9.87 -32.02
CA HIS A 284 -6.75 10.07 -32.42
C HIS A 284 -5.94 10.85 -31.37
N GLU A 285 -6.57 11.86 -30.73
CA GLU A 285 -6.00 12.61 -29.61
C GLU A 285 -5.64 11.66 -28.45
N PHE A 286 -6.56 10.77 -28.07
CA PHE A 286 -6.34 9.75 -27.04
C PHE A 286 -5.17 8.83 -27.35
N GLU A 287 -5.05 8.34 -28.59
CA GLU A 287 -3.97 7.44 -28.99
C GLU A 287 -2.59 8.08 -28.78
N HIS A 288 -2.46 9.35 -29.15
CA HIS A 288 -1.22 10.12 -28.93
C HIS A 288 -0.99 10.45 -27.45
N ILE A 289 -2.02 10.89 -26.72
CA ILE A 289 -1.92 11.14 -25.28
C ILE A 289 -1.47 9.88 -24.54
N ASN A 290 -1.99 8.71 -24.90
CA ASN A 290 -1.62 7.45 -24.26
C ASN A 290 -0.12 7.13 -24.46
N GLN A 291 0.44 7.45 -25.64
CA GLN A 291 1.87 7.33 -25.92
C GLN A 291 2.70 8.37 -25.15
N LEU A 292 2.18 9.58 -24.95
CA LEU A 292 2.88 10.66 -24.23
C LEU A 292 2.81 10.48 -22.70
N MET A 293 1.76 9.89 -22.17
CA MET A 293 1.58 9.66 -20.72
C MET A 293 2.24 8.39 -20.22
N LEU A 294 2.33 7.35 -21.06
CA LEU A 294 2.87 6.04 -20.68
C LEU A 294 2.27 5.49 -19.38
N PRO A 295 0.93 5.47 -19.21
CA PRO A 295 0.29 5.13 -17.92
C PRO A 295 0.54 3.69 -17.47
N GLN A 296 0.99 2.81 -18.37
CA GLN A 296 1.40 1.43 -18.06
C GLN A 296 2.84 1.33 -17.51
N LEU A 297 3.66 2.36 -17.69
CA LEU A 297 5.08 2.40 -17.31
C LEU A 297 5.38 3.31 -16.12
N VAL A 298 4.63 4.41 -15.98
CA VAL A 298 4.86 5.44 -14.95
C VAL A 298 3.52 5.79 -14.28
N GLU A 299 3.55 5.97 -12.97
CA GLU A 299 2.38 6.43 -12.21
C GLU A 299 1.91 7.82 -12.72
N ILE A 300 0.62 7.97 -12.98
CA ILE A 300 0.05 9.22 -13.49
C ILE A 300 0.31 10.35 -12.49
N GLY A 301 0.90 11.44 -12.97
CA GLY A 301 1.24 12.59 -12.13
C GLY A 301 2.59 12.49 -11.44
N HIS A 302 3.35 11.41 -11.65
CA HIS A 302 4.70 11.24 -11.11
C HIS A 302 5.65 12.31 -11.66
N MET A 303 6.46 12.88 -10.77
CA MET A 303 7.48 13.87 -11.09
C MET A 303 8.83 13.41 -10.54
N ASN A 304 9.84 13.37 -11.40
CA ASN A 304 11.20 13.05 -11.00
C ASN A 304 11.99 14.35 -10.74
N PRO A 305 12.46 14.62 -9.50
CA PRO A 305 13.24 15.82 -9.19
C PRO A 305 14.52 15.94 -10.01
N GLY A 306 15.19 14.82 -10.32
CA GLY A 306 16.36 14.78 -11.19
C GLY A 306 16.06 15.19 -12.63
N ARG A 307 14.89 14.80 -13.16
CA ARG A 307 14.44 15.27 -14.48
C ARG A 307 14.11 16.76 -14.48
N TRP A 308 13.44 17.26 -13.44
CA TRP A 308 13.24 18.71 -13.28
C TRP A 308 14.55 19.49 -13.14
N LYS A 309 15.55 18.90 -12.48
CA LYS A 309 16.90 19.46 -12.40
C LYS A 309 17.53 19.52 -13.80
N HIS A 310 17.47 18.43 -14.57
CA HIS A 310 17.93 18.39 -15.95
C HIS A 310 17.24 19.43 -16.85
N ILE A 311 15.91 19.56 -16.78
CA ILE A 311 15.15 20.61 -17.52
C ILE A 311 15.68 22.00 -17.15
N GLY A 312 15.87 22.27 -15.86
CA GLY A 312 16.43 23.54 -15.40
C GLY A 312 17.87 23.78 -15.88
N ASP A 313 18.72 22.74 -15.86
CA ASP A 313 20.11 22.83 -16.30
C ASP A 313 20.19 23.04 -17.81
N THR A 314 19.29 22.44 -18.60
CA THR A 314 19.12 22.71 -20.03
C THR A 314 18.72 24.17 -20.26
N PHE A 315 17.76 24.71 -19.49
CA PHE A 315 17.44 26.14 -19.59
C PHE A 315 18.60 27.06 -19.18
N VAL A 316 19.43 26.68 -18.20
CA VAL A 316 20.63 27.43 -17.82
C VAL A 316 21.66 27.40 -18.95
N LYS A 317 21.95 26.22 -19.51
CA LYS A 317 22.87 26.03 -20.66
C LYS A 317 22.49 26.94 -21.83
N LEU A 318 21.19 27.08 -22.09
CA LEU A 318 20.64 27.87 -23.21
C LEU A 318 20.39 29.35 -22.85
N GLY A 319 20.80 29.79 -21.65
CA GLY A 319 20.67 31.19 -21.20
C GLY A 319 19.23 31.64 -20.96
N MET A 320 18.31 30.71 -20.70
CA MET A 320 16.88 30.95 -20.44
C MET A 320 16.54 30.99 -18.95
N LEU A 321 17.43 30.47 -18.09
CA LEU A 321 17.26 30.42 -16.64
C LEU A 321 18.56 30.88 -15.94
N ASN A 322 18.44 31.48 -14.76
CA ASN A 322 19.60 31.90 -13.97
C ASN A 322 20.32 30.64 -13.40
N PRO A 323 21.66 30.54 -13.45
CA PRO A 323 22.40 29.43 -12.83
C PRO A 323 22.07 29.15 -11.36
N ASN A 324 21.61 30.17 -10.61
CA ASN A 324 21.26 30.07 -9.19
C ASN A 324 19.78 29.71 -8.93
N TYR A 325 19.08 29.10 -9.91
CA TYR A 325 17.70 28.67 -9.70
C TYR A 325 17.58 27.56 -8.63
N SER A 326 16.42 27.46 -8.01
CA SER A 326 16.14 26.45 -6.97
C SER A 326 14.82 25.73 -7.23
N LEU A 327 14.83 24.42 -7.02
CA LEU A 327 13.62 23.58 -7.04
C LEU A 327 12.95 23.48 -5.65
N ALA A 328 13.56 24.06 -4.60
CA ALA A 328 13.00 24.02 -3.25
C ALA A 328 11.65 24.74 -3.21
N GLY A 329 10.61 24.02 -2.78
CA GLY A 329 9.22 24.52 -2.75
C GLY A 329 8.57 24.70 -4.13
N PHE A 330 9.25 24.31 -5.23
CA PHE A 330 8.69 24.38 -6.58
C PHE A 330 7.94 23.10 -6.96
N LEU A 331 8.42 21.94 -6.51
CA LEU A 331 7.73 20.66 -6.67
C LEU A 331 6.90 20.40 -5.42
N TYR A 332 5.62 20.10 -5.60
CA TYR A 332 4.72 19.72 -4.51
C TYR A 332 5.09 18.34 -3.98
N ASP A 333 5.25 18.27 -2.66
CA ASP A 333 5.43 17.01 -1.94
C ASP A 333 4.12 16.70 -1.20
N PRO A 334 3.39 15.64 -1.56
CA PRO A 334 2.15 15.27 -0.88
C PRO A 334 2.38 14.80 0.57
N ASP A 335 3.60 14.35 0.90
CA ASP A 335 4.01 13.81 2.20
C ASP A 335 5.33 14.45 2.67
N PRO A 336 5.34 15.76 2.98
CA PRO A 336 6.55 16.45 3.37
C PRO A 336 7.13 15.81 4.65
N GLN A 337 8.37 15.34 4.59
CA GLN A 337 9.04 14.84 5.78
C GLN A 337 9.06 15.92 6.87
N PRO A 338 8.71 15.59 8.12
CA PRO A 338 8.63 16.58 9.19
C PRO A 338 9.99 17.25 9.40
N ASP A 339 10.02 18.59 9.37
CA ASP A 339 11.20 19.41 9.63
C ASP A 339 11.76 19.08 11.03
N SER A 340 12.80 18.26 11.05
CA SER A 340 13.43 17.73 12.26
C SER A 340 13.85 18.84 13.23
N ALA A 341 14.16 20.04 12.71
CA ALA A 341 14.52 21.19 13.54
C ALA A 341 13.32 21.79 14.30
N LYS A 342 12.13 21.81 13.70
CA LYS A 342 10.89 22.25 14.39
C LYS A 342 10.46 21.25 15.46
N VAL A 343 10.51 19.95 15.15
CA VAL A 343 10.21 18.89 16.10
C VAL A 343 11.16 18.93 17.29
N MET A 344 12.46 19.13 17.03
CA MET A 344 13.46 19.28 18.08
C MET A 344 13.21 20.53 18.95
N ARG A 345 12.81 21.67 18.36
CA ARG A 345 12.44 22.87 19.14
C ARG A 345 11.23 22.64 20.04
N ILE A 346 10.20 21.95 19.55
CA ILE A 346 9.01 21.61 20.35
C ILE A 346 9.41 20.68 21.50
N LEU A 347 10.25 19.67 21.24
CA LEU A 347 10.82 18.80 22.27
C LEU A 347 11.60 19.57 23.33
N TRP A 348 12.43 20.55 22.94
CA TRP A 348 13.16 21.40 23.89
C TRP A 348 12.23 22.27 24.75
N ILE A 349 11.15 22.79 24.17
CA ILE A 349 10.13 23.57 24.89
C ILE A 349 9.37 22.68 25.88
N LEU A 350 8.98 21.47 25.47
CA LEU A 350 8.31 20.51 26.35
C LEU A 350 9.23 20.05 27.49
N LEU A 351 10.50 19.77 27.21
CA LEU A 351 11.49 19.37 28.21
C LEU A 351 11.72 20.47 29.24
N SER A 352 11.78 21.73 28.81
CA SER A 352 11.93 22.88 29.72
C SER A 352 10.67 23.13 30.55
N ALA A 353 9.46 22.96 29.99
CA ALA A 353 8.20 23.03 30.73
C ALA A 353 8.10 21.93 31.81
N ILE A 354 8.44 20.68 31.47
CA ILE A 354 8.47 19.56 32.43
C ILE A 354 9.47 19.85 33.54
N THR A 355 10.64 20.40 33.23
CA THR A 355 11.66 20.75 34.21
C THR A 355 11.14 21.80 35.21
N ILE A 356 10.45 22.84 34.73
CA ILE A 356 9.85 23.89 35.58
C ILE A 356 8.75 23.32 36.48
N ILE A 357 7.89 22.46 35.96
CA ILE A 357 6.81 21.81 36.73
C ILE A 357 7.42 20.93 37.82
N THR A 358 8.43 20.13 37.48
CA THR A 358 9.12 19.26 38.44
C THR A 358 9.79 20.07 39.54
N LEU A 359 10.49 21.16 39.18
CA LEU A 359 11.15 22.04 40.14
C LEU A 359 10.14 22.72 41.07
N SER A 360 9.00 23.17 40.53
CA SER A 360 7.91 23.78 41.30
C SER A 360 7.27 22.78 42.26
N GLY A 361 7.08 21.53 41.82
CA GLY A 361 6.61 20.43 42.67
C GLY A 361 7.56 20.12 43.82
N ILE A 362 8.87 20.10 43.57
CA ILE A 362 9.90 19.90 44.61
C ILE A 362 9.87 21.06 45.62
N ILE A 363 9.78 22.31 45.16
CA ILE A 363 9.69 23.49 46.05
C ILE A 363 8.45 23.42 46.92
N LEU A 364 7.29 23.09 46.33
CA LEU A 364 6.03 22.95 47.05
C LEU A 364 6.08 21.82 48.09
N PHE A 365 6.70 20.69 47.73
CA PHE A 365 6.91 19.55 48.63
C PHE A 365 7.80 19.93 49.84
N VAL A 366 8.92 20.61 49.60
CA VAL A 366 9.81 21.08 50.67
C VAL A 366 9.12 22.10 51.57
N PHE A 367 8.34 23.02 51.00
CA PHE A 367 7.57 24.02 51.74
C PHE A 367 6.50 23.35 52.63
N ASN A 368 5.72 22.42 52.08
CA ASN A 368 4.72 21.65 52.83
C ASN A 368 5.34 20.86 53.98
N ARG A 369 6.51 20.26 53.75
CA ARG A 369 7.22 19.50 54.79
C ARG A 369 7.74 20.40 55.92
N LYS A 370 8.23 21.61 55.60
CA LYS A 370 8.61 22.63 56.61
C LYS A 370 7.41 23.12 57.41
N LEU A 371 6.27 23.34 56.76
CA LEU A 371 5.03 23.78 57.41
C LEU A 371 4.52 22.72 58.42
N LYS A 372 4.48 21.44 58.01
CA LYS A 372 4.09 20.33 58.90
C LYS A 372 4.98 20.22 60.14
N ARG A 373 6.30 20.44 60.00
CA ARG A 373 7.23 20.45 61.16
C ARG A 373 6.93 21.58 62.15
N LYS A 374 6.71 22.81 61.67
CA LYS A 374 6.39 23.95 62.54
C LYS A 374 5.04 23.78 63.26
N VAL A 375 4.06 23.19 62.59
CA VAL A 375 2.76 22.88 63.20
C VAL A 375 2.94 21.83 64.31
N LEU A 376 3.72 20.77 64.07
CA LEU A 376 3.96 19.72 65.07
C LEU A 376 4.65 20.24 66.35
N GLU A 377 5.62 21.13 66.21
CA GLU A 377 6.32 21.75 67.36
C GLU A 377 5.38 22.63 68.19
N ARG A 378 4.52 23.42 67.55
CA ARG A 378 3.53 24.27 68.25
C ARG A 378 2.47 23.44 68.98
N THR A 379 2.03 22.34 68.38
CA THR A 379 1.04 21.42 68.98
C THR A 379 1.61 20.74 70.22
N ARG A 380 2.87 20.30 70.21
CA ARG A 380 3.51 19.66 71.38
C ARG A 380 3.64 20.60 72.58
N HIS A 381 3.94 21.87 72.35
CA HIS A 381 4.09 22.85 73.43
C HIS A 381 2.75 23.20 74.11
N LEU A 382 1.65 23.23 73.36
CA LEU A 382 0.29 23.46 73.88
C LEU A 382 -0.27 22.23 74.63
N THR A 383 0.06 21.02 74.18
CA THR A 383 -0.43 19.78 74.83
C THR A 383 0.17 19.53 76.21
N ALA A 384 1.40 20.00 76.47
CA ALA A 384 2.06 19.82 77.75
C ALA A 384 1.46 20.72 78.86
N GLU A 385 1.07 21.96 78.51
CA GLU A 385 0.49 22.93 79.45
C GLU A 385 -0.98 22.62 79.79
N ILE A 386 -1.71 21.96 78.89
CA ILE A 386 -3.11 21.53 79.12
C ILE A 386 -3.20 20.27 79.99
N ALA A 387 -2.22 19.36 79.91
CA ALA A 387 -2.27 18.07 80.62
C ALA A 387 -2.22 18.22 82.16
N GLU A 388 -1.45 19.17 82.67
CA GLU A 388 -1.23 19.34 84.12
C GLU A 388 -2.43 19.98 84.84
N ARG A 389 -3.19 20.86 84.17
CA ARG A 389 -4.41 21.48 84.72
C ARG A 389 -5.64 20.57 84.61
N LYS A 390 -5.69 19.68 83.61
CA LYS A 390 -6.80 18.74 83.39
C LYS A 390 -6.85 17.63 84.45
N GLN A 391 -5.70 17.16 84.91
CA GLN A 391 -5.61 15.99 85.80
C GLN A 391 -6.17 16.22 87.22
N ALA A 392 -6.18 17.48 87.70
CA ALA A 392 -6.76 17.83 89.00
C ALA A 392 -8.27 18.18 88.93
N GLU A 393 -8.74 18.73 87.81
CA GLU A 393 -10.16 19.01 87.57
C GLU A 393 -10.94 17.74 87.17
N GLU A 394 -10.32 16.81 86.42
CA GLU A 394 -10.94 15.54 86.01
C GLU A 394 -11.21 14.61 87.21
N ALA A 395 -10.34 14.54 88.23
CA ALA A 395 -10.55 13.67 89.39
C ALA A 395 -11.68 14.14 90.33
N LEU A 396 -11.94 15.46 90.39
CA LEU A 396 -13.04 16.04 91.16
C LEU A 396 -14.37 15.98 90.36
N TYR A 397 -14.30 16.18 89.04
CA TYR A 397 -15.44 16.04 88.13
C TYR A 397 -15.87 14.57 87.96
N GLU A 398 -14.93 13.61 87.85
CA GLU A 398 -15.23 12.17 87.75
C GLU A 398 -16.00 11.67 88.96
N ASN A 399 -15.56 11.96 90.20
CA ASN A 399 -16.27 11.46 91.38
C ASN A 399 -17.67 12.09 91.53
N GLN A 400 -17.84 13.36 91.14
CA GLN A 400 -19.13 14.03 91.19
C GLN A 400 -20.08 13.55 90.07
N ILE A 401 -19.57 13.28 88.86
CA ILE A 401 -20.33 12.65 87.78
C ILE A 401 -20.67 11.22 88.16
N ILE A 402 -19.74 10.39 88.62
CA ILE A 402 -19.99 8.98 88.92
C ILE A 402 -21.13 8.87 89.95
N PHE A 403 -21.14 9.70 90.99
CA PHE A 403 -22.22 9.70 91.98
C PHE A 403 -23.55 10.27 91.44
N GLN A 404 -23.53 11.34 90.63
CA GLN A 404 -24.73 11.84 89.96
C GLN A 404 -25.29 10.84 88.95
N SER A 405 -24.45 10.34 88.04
CA SER A 405 -24.79 9.33 87.04
C SER A 405 -25.29 8.03 87.68
N PHE A 406 -24.75 7.61 88.82
CA PHE A 406 -25.28 6.46 89.55
C PHE A 406 -26.72 6.71 90.05
N LEU A 407 -27.03 7.89 90.60
CA LEU A 407 -28.40 8.23 91.00
C LEU A 407 -29.32 8.51 89.80
N GLU A 408 -28.80 9.06 88.71
CA GLU A 408 -29.58 9.32 87.49
C GLU A 408 -29.91 8.06 86.70
N ASN A 409 -29.02 7.06 86.71
CA ASN A 409 -29.12 5.85 85.88
C ASN A 409 -29.33 4.56 86.68
N SER A 410 -29.48 4.61 88.00
CA SER A 410 -29.77 3.42 88.80
C SER A 410 -31.11 2.80 88.35
N PRO A 411 -31.15 1.50 88.01
CA PRO A 411 -32.39 0.79 87.68
C PRO A 411 -33.24 0.47 88.93
N VAL A 412 -32.70 0.74 90.12
CA VAL A 412 -33.34 0.56 91.42
C VAL A 412 -33.69 1.94 91.98
N TYR A 413 -34.87 2.11 92.58
CA TYR A 413 -35.31 3.41 93.10
C TYR A 413 -34.63 3.71 94.45
N ILE A 414 -33.59 4.52 94.46
CA ILE A 414 -32.77 4.88 95.62
C ILE A 414 -33.25 6.21 96.24
N PHE A 415 -33.28 6.29 97.56
CA PHE A 415 -33.65 7.52 98.27
C PHE A 415 -32.75 7.79 99.49
N PHE A 416 -32.64 9.07 99.84
CA PHE A 416 -31.98 9.60 101.04
C PHE A 416 -32.94 10.59 101.71
N LYS A 417 -33.11 10.50 103.03
CA LYS A 417 -33.99 11.39 103.81
C LYS A 417 -33.27 11.94 105.03
N ASN A 418 -33.65 13.15 105.44
CA ASN A 418 -33.15 13.77 106.66
C ASN A 418 -33.86 13.24 107.92
N HIS A 419 -33.44 13.72 109.10
CA HIS A 419 -34.05 13.38 110.40
C HIS A 419 -35.54 13.77 110.53
N GLU A 420 -36.05 14.64 109.66
CA GLU A 420 -37.47 15.01 109.57
C GLU A 420 -38.26 14.16 108.55
N ILE A 421 -37.62 13.12 107.97
CA ILE A 421 -38.21 12.21 106.96
C ILE A 421 -38.60 12.95 105.67
N ARG A 422 -37.84 14.00 105.33
CA ARG A 422 -37.93 14.70 104.05
C ARG A 422 -36.89 14.15 103.08
N SER A 423 -37.31 13.92 101.84
CA SER A 423 -36.42 13.45 100.77
C SER A 423 -35.34 14.48 100.47
N LEU A 424 -34.07 14.15 100.73
CA LEU A 424 -32.91 14.98 100.43
C LEU A 424 -32.38 14.74 99.01
N LYS A 425 -32.33 13.47 98.62
CA LYS A 425 -31.85 13.05 97.31
C LYS A 425 -32.55 11.76 96.90
N LEU A 426 -32.93 11.68 95.64
CA LEU A 426 -33.66 10.55 95.07
C LEU A 426 -32.96 10.20 93.76
N SER A 427 -32.95 8.92 93.40
CA SER A 427 -32.60 8.52 92.04
C SER A 427 -33.65 9.03 91.06
N ARG A 428 -33.22 9.35 89.84
CA ARG A 428 -34.07 10.00 88.86
C ARG A 428 -35.30 9.16 88.45
N ASN A 429 -35.21 7.84 88.52
CA ASN A 429 -36.34 6.94 88.25
C ASN A 429 -37.55 7.16 89.19
N TYR A 430 -37.42 7.86 90.32
CA TYR A 430 -38.57 8.31 91.12
C TYR A 430 -39.46 9.32 90.38
N GLU A 431 -38.92 10.10 89.42
CA GLU A 431 -39.73 10.98 88.57
C GLU A 431 -40.78 10.19 87.78
N GLN A 432 -40.37 9.02 87.31
CA GLN A 432 -41.23 8.11 86.54
C GLN A 432 -42.22 7.36 87.44
N MET A 433 -41.78 6.93 88.63
CA MET A 433 -42.65 6.20 89.57
C MET A 433 -43.79 7.08 90.08
N LEU A 434 -43.51 8.34 90.42
CA LEU A 434 -44.47 9.26 91.04
C LEU A 434 -45.08 10.28 90.07
N GLY A 435 -44.62 10.33 88.82
CA GLY A 435 -45.14 11.23 87.79
C GLY A 435 -44.87 12.71 88.06
N MET A 436 -43.93 13.04 88.92
CA MET A 436 -43.57 14.40 89.32
C MET A 436 -42.08 14.66 89.07
N PRO A 437 -41.68 15.88 88.66
CA PRO A 437 -40.26 16.21 88.52
C PRO A 437 -39.49 16.06 89.83
N LEU A 438 -38.23 15.62 89.76
CA LEU A 438 -37.40 15.28 90.92
C LEU A 438 -37.22 16.49 91.85
N LYS A 439 -37.08 17.67 91.24
CA LYS A 439 -36.98 18.96 91.94
C LYS A 439 -38.19 19.25 92.84
N ASP A 440 -39.37 18.72 92.49
CA ASP A 440 -40.62 18.94 93.21
C ASP A 440 -40.89 17.80 94.22
N LEU A 441 -40.07 16.75 94.20
CA LEU A 441 -40.09 15.62 95.15
C LEU A 441 -39.13 15.84 96.34
N ILE A 442 -38.04 16.57 96.12
CA ILE A 442 -37.05 16.90 97.15
C ILE A 442 -37.69 17.85 98.18
N GLY A 443 -37.56 17.53 99.47
CA GLY A 443 -38.12 18.29 100.58
C GLY A 443 -39.55 17.92 100.99
N LYS A 444 -40.28 17.15 100.17
CA LYS A 444 -41.63 16.65 100.48
C LYS A 444 -41.61 15.50 101.49
N THR A 445 -42.72 15.34 102.22
CA THR A 445 -42.93 14.19 103.13
C THR A 445 -43.62 13.04 102.37
N MET A 446 -43.68 11.84 102.94
CA MET A 446 -44.34 10.71 102.26
C MET A 446 -45.85 10.94 102.09
N ASP A 447 -46.48 11.70 103.00
CA ASP A 447 -47.90 12.09 102.92
C ASP A 447 -48.20 12.95 101.68
N ASP A 448 -47.20 13.68 101.19
CA ASP A 448 -47.32 14.50 99.98
C ASP A 448 -47.10 13.69 98.69
N LEU A 449 -46.55 12.47 98.79
CA LEU A 449 -46.01 11.71 97.66
C LEU A 449 -46.76 10.41 97.35
N PHE A 450 -47.36 9.78 98.36
CA PHE A 450 -48.05 8.51 98.22
C PHE A 450 -49.48 8.59 98.77
N PRO A 451 -50.41 7.72 98.34
CA PRO A 451 -51.76 7.67 98.89
C PRO A 451 -51.75 7.52 100.42
N SER A 452 -52.70 8.15 101.11
CA SER A 452 -52.67 8.32 102.58
C SER A 452 -52.49 7.04 103.39
N ASP A 453 -52.96 5.91 102.88
CA ASP A 453 -52.83 4.62 103.57
C ASP A 453 -51.42 4.01 103.42
N LEU A 454 -50.82 4.15 102.23
CA LEU A 454 -49.44 3.73 101.96
C LEU A 454 -48.43 4.67 102.63
N ALA A 455 -48.69 5.98 102.59
CA ALA A 455 -47.83 7.00 103.19
C ALA A 455 -47.69 6.84 104.72
N LYS A 456 -48.78 6.56 105.43
CA LYS A 456 -48.75 6.31 106.88
C LYS A 456 -47.86 5.12 107.24
N SER A 457 -48.02 4.01 106.52
CA SER A 457 -47.19 2.81 106.70
C SER A 457 -45.71 3.13 106.48
N MET A 458 -45.40 3.83 105.39
CA MET A 458 -44.03 4.24 105.05
C MET A 458 -43.40 5.17 106.09
N ILE A 459 -44.15 6.12 106.65
CA ILE A 459 -43.66 7.07 107.68
C ILE A 459 -43.39 6.35 108.99
N GLU A 460 -44.24 5.42 109.38
CA GLU A 460 -44.06 4.64 110.60
C GLU A 460 -42.79 3.78 110.52
N ASP A 461 -42.55 3.15 109.36
CA ASP A 461 -41.30 2.44 109.08
C ASP A 461 -40.08 3.37 109.14
N ASP A 462 -40.14 4.55 108.51
CA ASP A 462 -39.03 5.52 108.50
C ASP A 462 -38.70 6.06 109.92
N LYS A 463 -39.73 6.36 110.73
CA LYS A 463 -39.56 6.77 112.15
C LYS A 463 -38.98 5.64 112.99
N ARG A 464 -39.33 4.37 112.70
CA ARG A 464 -38.76 3.21 113.39
C ARG A 464 -37.26 3.08 113.12
N ILE A 465 -36.82 3.30 111.88
CA ILE A 465 -35.40 3.24 111.49
C ILE A 465 -34.57 4.32 112.22
N LEU A 466 -35.06 5.55 112.30
CA LEU A 466 -34.34 6.65 112.96
C LEU A 466 -34.27 6.49 114.49
N ARG A 467 -35.23 5.80 115.11
CA ARG A 467 -35.22 5.50 116.55
C ARG A 467 -34.36 4.29 116.90
N GLU A 468 -34.46 3.22 116.11
CA GLU A 468 -33.87 1.91 116.45
C GLU A 468 -32.53 1.64 115.75
N GLY A 469 -32.21 2.37 114.67
CA GLY A 469 -30.98 2.19 113.91
C GLY A 469 -30.88 0.88 113.13
N LYS A 470 -32.01 0.23 112.79
CA LYS A 470 -32.07 -1.08 112.10
C LYS A 470 -32.68 -0.99 110.69
N ASN A 471 -32.34 -1.96 109.83
CA ASN A 471 -32.81 -2.04 108.44
C ASN A 471 -34.17 -2.75 108.33
N ILE A 472 -35.00 -2.37 107.35
CA ILE A 472 -36.34 -2.94 107.10
C ILE A 472 -36.55 -3.19 105.59
N THR A 473 -37.24 -4.29 105.21
CA THR A 473 -37.64 -4.61 103.82
C THR A 473 -39.14 -4.91 103.74
N VAL A 474 -39.84 -4.37 102.73
CA VAL A 474 -41.30 -4.49 102.50
C VAL A 474 -41.65 -4.61 101.00
N VAL A 475 -42.71 -5.35 100.65
CA VAL A 475 -43.20 -5.49 99.26
C VAL A 475 -44.56 -4.80 99.13
N GLU A 476 -44.69 -3.95 98.13
CA GLU A 476 -45.82 -3.03 97.96
C GLU A 476 -46.20 -2.92 96.47
N GLU A 477 -47.49 -2.81 96.18
CA GLU A 477 -47.98 -2.55 94.83
C GLU A 477 -48.35 -1.08 94.66
N PHE A 478 -47.88 -0.50 93.57
CA PHE A 478 -48.16 0.89 93.25
C PHE A 478 -48.24 1.07 91.73
N GLY A 479 -49.29 1.75 91.25
CA GLY A 479 -49.42 2.09 89.83
C GLY A 479 -49.47 0.90 88.85
N GLY A 480 -49.93 -0.29 89.28
CA GLY A 480 -50.02 -1.49 88.43
C GLY A 480 -48.69 -2.23 88.24
N ARG A 481 -47.69 -1.96 89.08
CA ARG A 481 -46.41 -2.67 89.15
C ARG A 481 -46.12 -3.12 90.57
N THR A 482 -45.32 -4.19 90.70
CA THR A 482 -44.98 -4.80 91.99
C THR A 482 -43.57 -4.41 92.40
N TYR A 483 -43.43 -3.84 93.60
CA TYR A 483 -42.19 -3.26 94.08
C TYR A 483 -41.73 -3.86 95.42
N GLU A 484 -40.42 -4.00 95.61
CA GLU A 484 -39.79 -4.46 96.87
C GLU A 484 -38.81 -3.40 97.39
N THR A 485 -39.05 -2.84 98.58
CA THR A 485 -38.30 -1.70 99.15
C THR A 485 -37.49 -2.09 100.40
N THR A 486 -36.21 -1.72 100.46
CA THR A 486 -35.31 -1.89 101.61
C THR A 486 -34.76 -0.55 102.13
N LYS A 487 -34.73 -0.33 103.45
CA LYS A 487 -34.38 0.95 104.10
C LYS A 487 -33.37 0.78 105.26
N PHE A 488 -32.44 1.72 105.47
CA PHE A 488 -31.36 1.69 106.49
C PHE A 488 -30.87 3.10 106.96
N PRO A 489 -30.27 3.27 108.15
CA PRO A 489 -29.84 4.58 108.68
C PRO A 489 -28.43 5.02 108.22
N ILE A 490 -28.18 6.33 108.18
CA ILE A 490 -26.86 6.97 107.95
C ILE A 490 -26.49 7.82 109.18
N SER A 491 -25.32 7.55 109.77
CA SER A 491 -24.86 8.20 111.00
C SER A 491 -23.64 9.10 110.78
N PHE A 492 -23.67 10.30 111.35
CA PHE A 492 -22.52 11.19 111.51
C PHE A 492 -22.25 11.35 113.01
N ASP A 493 -20.99 11.28 113.44
CA ASP A 493 -20.59 11.28 114.86
C ASP A 493 -21.43 10.33 115.74
N GLN A 494 -21.65 9.10 115.24
CA GLN A 494 -22.39 8.01 115.91
C GLN A 494 -23.87 8.31 116.25
N LYS A 495 -24.50 9.32 115.65
CA LYS A 495 -25.96 9.55 115.74
C LYS A 495 -26.64 9.35 114.37
N PRO A 496 -27.72 8.54 114.26
CA PRO A 496 -28.46 8.38 113.02
C PRO A 496 -29.18 9.69 112.68
N THR A 497 -28.57 10.47 111.79
CA THR A 497 -29.03 11.83 111.46
C THR A 497 -29.77 11.85 110.11
N MET A 498 -29.64 10.78 109.32
CA MET A 498 -30.30 10.57 108.04
C MET A 498 -30.64 9.09 107.83
N LEU A 499 -31.43 8.77 106.81
CA LEU A 499 -31.66 7.39 106.35
C LEU A 499 -31.57 7.31 104.83
N ALA A 500 -31.26 6.12 104.31
CA ALA A 500 -31.28 5.82 102.90
C ALA A 500 -31.93 4.46 102.62
N GLY A 501 -32.32 4.21 101.38
CA GLY A 501 -32.93 2.96 100.99
C GLY A 501 -33.04 2.81 99.48
N PHE A 502 -33.46 1.64 99.02
CA PHE A 502 -33.67 1.35 97.61
C PHE A 502 -34.89 0.43 97.38
N THR A 503 -35.54 0.55 96.21
CA THR A 503 -36.74 -0.21 95.81
C THR A 503 -36.55 -0.87 94.44
N LEU A 504 -36.96 -2.12 94.27
CA LEU A 504 -36.83 -2.93 93.05
C LEU A 504 -38.18 -3.17 92.36
N ASP A 505 -38.24 -3.01 91.02
CA ASP A 505 -39.38 -3.39 90.17
C ASP A 505 -39.18 -4.81 89.62
N ILE A 506 -40.05 -5.75 89.99
CA ILE A 506 -39.91 -7.16 89.60
C ILE A 506 -40.79 -7.56 88.40
N THR A 507 -41.30 -6.60 87.63
CA THR A 507 -42.26 -6.84 86.52
C THR A 507 -41.64 -7.63 85.34
N ARG A 508 -40.37 -7.41 85.00
CA ARG A 508 -39.73 -7.96 83.78
C ARG A 508 -39.53 -9.48 83.81
N ARG A 509 -39.44 -10.08 85.00
CA ARG A 509 -39.40 -11.54 85.16
C ARG A 509 -40.67 -12.22 84.61
N LYS A 510 -41.80 -11.50 84.55
CA LYS A 510 -43.06 -11.96 83.94
C LYS A 510 -43.13 -11.77 82.42
N LYS A 511 -42.20 -11.03 81.80
CA LYS A 511 -42.24 -10.68 80.36
C LYS A 511 -41.28 -11.50 79.47
N ALA A 512 -40.37 -12.26 80.06
CA ALA A 512 -39.45 -13.14 79.32
C ALA A 512 -40.13 -14.37 78.69
N GLU A 513 -41.39 -14.64 79.02
CA GLU A 513 -42.21 -15.67 78.37
C GLU A 513 -42.67 -15.24 76.96
N ASP A 514 -42.71 -13.94 76.65
CA ASP A 514 -43.20 -13.41 75.37
C ASP A 514 -42.12 -13.48 74.24
N ASP A 515 -40.83 -13.48 74.56
CA ASP A 515 -39.71 -13.45 73.59
C ASP A 515 -39.55 -14.75 72.77
N LEU A 516 -40.15 -15.87 73.19
CA LEU A 516 -40.04 -17.16 72.50
C LEU A 516 -40.79 -17.19 71.16
N LEU A 517 -41.80 -16.33 70.98
CA LEU A 517 -42.69 -16.31 69.82
C LEU A 517 -42.04 -15.62 68.59
N GLU A 518 -41.09 -14.71 68.81
CA GLU A 518 -40.54 -13.85 67.75
C GLU A 518 -39.46 -14.55 66.88
N ARG A 519 -38.79 -15.57 67.43
CA ARG A 519 -37.67 -16.27 66.79
C ARG A 519 -38.09 -17.24 65.68
N THR A 520 -39.28 -17.82 65.77
CA THR A 520 -39.84 -18.74 64.76
C THR A 520 -40.16 -18.02 63.44
N ASN A 521 -40.68 -16.79 63.51
CA ASN A 521 -41.04 -15.99 62.32
C ASN A 521 -39.82 -15.52 61.48
N PHE A 522 -38.61 -15.54 62.05
CA PHE A 522 -37.39 -15.10 61.36
C PHE A 522 -36.84 -16.16 60.40
N LEU A 523 -36.84 -17.43 60.81
CA LEU A 523 -36.32 -18.54 60.00
C LEU A 523 -37.16 -18.77 58.74
N ASP A 524 -38.48 -18.56 58.83
CA ASP A 524 -39.37 -18.74 57.67
C ASP A 524 -39.10 -17.74 56.55
N LYS A 525 -38.81 -16.49 56.90
CA LYS A 525 -38.49 -15.44 55.93
C LYS A 525 -37.18 -15.69 55.17
N ILE A 526 -36.21 -16.39 55.77
CA ILE A 526 -34.92 -16.66 55.11
C ILE A 526 -35.10 -17.68 53.98
N ILE A 527 -35.86 -18.75 54.21
CA ILE A 527 -36.10 -19.80 53.21
C ILE A 527 -36.94 -19.24 52.05
N ASP A 528 -37.98 -18.48 52.37
CA ASP A 528 -38.92 -17.94 51.37
C ASP A 528 -38.30 -16.84 50.48
N SER A 529 -37.27 -16.13 50.98
CA SER A 529 -36.58 -15.08 50.21
C SER A 529 -35.36 -15.55 49.42
N SER A 530 -34.99 -16.84 49.52
CA SER A 530 -33.88 -17.41 48.75
C SER A 530 -34.22 -17.44 47.24
N ALA A 531 -33.33 -16.88 46.42
CA ALA A 531 -33.44 -16.92 44.95
C ALA A 531 -33.07 -18.29 44.34
N LEU A 532 -32.46 -19.19 45.13
CA LEU A 532 -32.17 -20.56 44.71
C LEU A 532 -33.39 -21.46 44.93
N SER A 533 -33.68 -22.33 43.97
CA SER A 533 -34.67 -23.40 44.11
C SER A 533 -34.28 -24.31 45.27
N MET A 534 -35.09 -24.34 46.33
CA MET A 534 -34.81 -25.09 47.55
C MET A 534 -36.04 -25.81 48.09
N TRP A 535 -35.86 -27.06 48.51
CA TRP A 535 -36.84 -27.78 49.33
C TRP A 535 -36.16 -28.62 50.41
N ILE A 536 -36.93 -28.97 51.43
CA ILE A 536 -36.50 -29.84 52.54
C ILE A 536 -37.30 -31.13 52.44
N SER A 537 -36.59 -32.25 52.45
CA SER A 537 -37.17 -33.58 52.53
C SER A 537 -37.06 -34.16 53.94
N ASP A 538 -38.05 -34.97 54.33
CA ASP A 538 -37.99 -35.83 55.53
C ASP A 538 -37.01 -37.00 55.35
N GLU A 539 -36.82 -37.81 56.40
CA GLU A 539 -35.93 -38.96 56.40
C GLU A 539 -36.33 -40.06 55.38
N LYS A 540 -37.54 -39.99 54.82
CA LYS A 540 -38.06 -40.89 53.78
C LYS A 540 -38.00 -40.28 52.38
N GLY A 541 -37.35 -39.12 52.23
CA GLY A 541 -37.17 -38.43 50.95
C GLY A 541 -38.40 -37.64 50.49
N THR A 542 -39.46 -37.56 51.29
CA THR A 542 -40.68 -36.82 50.94
C THR A 542 -40.47 -35.33 51.20
N ALA A 543 -40.79 -34.48 50.23
CA ALA A 543 -40.69 -33.03 50.42
C ALA A 543 -41.69 -32.56 51.48
N ILE A 544 -41.23 -31.89 52.53
CA ILE A 544 -42.05 -31.37 53.63
C ILE A 544 -42.12 -29.84 53.65
N ARG A 545 -41.17 -29.18 52.97
CA ARG A 545 -41.13 -27.72 52.85
C ARG A 545 -40.47 -27.34 51.54
N THR A 546 -40.91 -26.26 50.91
CA THR A 546 -40.34 -25.71 49.68
C THR A 546 -40.31 -24.19 49.75
N ASN A 547 -39.55 -23.54 48.89
CA ASN A 547 -39.58 -22.09 48.74
C ASN A 547 -40.21 -21.66 47.39
N PRO A 548 -40.62 -20.39 47.24
CA PRO A 548 -41.23 -19.90 46.00
C PRO A 548 -40.35 -20.12 44.75
N ALA A 549 -39.03 -19.95 44.86
CA ALA A 549 -38.09 -20.17 43.76
C ALA A 549 -38.10 -21.63 43.25
N CYS A 550 -38.32 -22.60 44.14
CA CYS A 550 -38.47 -24.01 43.76
C CYS A 550 -39.76 -24.23 42.95
N LEU A 551 -40.87 -23.65 43.37
CA LEU A 551 -42.15 -23.75 42.67
C LEU A 551 -42.08 -23.16 41.26
N GLU A 552 -41.42 -22.02 41.10
CA GLU A 552 -41.18 -21.41 39.79
C GLU A 552 -40.23 -22.24 38.92
N PHE A 553 -39.12 -22.72 39.51
CA PHE A 553 -38.11 -23.53 38.81
C PHE A 553 -38.69 -24.82 38.23
N PHE A 554 -39.54 -25.51 38.99
CA PHE A 554 -40.21 -26.75 38.57
C PHE A 554 -41.57 -26.51 37.88
N GLY A 555 -42.09 -25.28 37.88
CA GLY A 555 -43.40 -24.94 37.32
C GLY A 555 -44.58 -25.66 38.01
N ALA A 556 -44.46 -25.92 39.31
CA ALA A 556 -45.40 -26.70 40.12
C ALA A 556 -45.97 -25.85 41.27
N THR A 557 -47.14 -26.24 41.77
CA THR A 557 -47.73 -25.60 42.97
C THR A 557 -47.26 -26.26 44.26
N GLU A 558 -47.35 -25.55 45.38
CA GLU A 558 -46.91 -26.07 46.68
C GLU A 558 -47.64 -27.37 47.07
N GLU A 559 -48.95 -27.45 46.81
CA GLU A 559 -49.78 -28.64 47.06
C GLU A 559 -49.39 -29.85 46.19
N GLU A 560 -48.69 -29.64 45.09
CA GLU A 560 -48.21 -30.68 44.18
C GLU A 560 -46.83 -31.22 44.61
N VAL A 561 -46.08 -30.45 45.40
CA VAL A 561 -44.72 -30.79 45.83
C VAL A 561 -44.71 -31.30 47.27
N ILE A 562 -45.28 -30.56 48.23
CA ILE A 562 -45.25 -30.93 49.65
C ILE A 562 -46.11 -32.19 49.88
N GLY A 563 -45.52 -33.20 50.53
CA GLY A 563 -46.17 -34.47 50.87
C GLY A 563 -46.40 -35.42 49.69
N LYS A 564 -46.18 -34.98 48.44
CA LYS A 564 -46.43 -35.75 47.20
C LYS A 564 -45.16 -36.06 46.41
N TYR A 565 -44.20 -35.13 46.34
CA TYR A 565 -42.91 -35.39 45.70
C TYR A 565 -42.00 -36.18 46.65
N ASN A 566 -41.39 -37.26 46.14
CA ASN A 566 -40.45 -38.07 46.89
C ASN A 566 -39.18 -38.31 46.06
N LEU A 567 -38.05 -37.90 46.63
CA LEU A 567 -36.74 -37.92 45.98
C LEU A 567 -36.27 -39.34 45.61
N PHE A 568 -36.67 -40.36 46.38
CA PHE A 568 -36.30 -41.75 46.11
C PHE A 568 -37.09 -42.38 44.95
N HIS A 569 -38.11 -41.70 44.44
CA HIS A 569 -38.94 -42.15 43.32
C HIS A 569 -38.82 -41.22 42.09
N ASP A 570 -37.81 -40.33 42.05
CA ASP A 570 -37.56 -39.47 40.90
C ASP A 570 -36.98 -40.28 39.73
N ALA A 571 -37.78 -40.42 38.66
CA ALA A 571 -37.44 -41.23 37.49
C ALA A 571 -36.20 -40.72 36.73
N VAL A 572 -35.88 -39.42 36.79
CA VAL A 572 -34.70 -38.85 36.11
C VAL A 572 -33.44 -39.17 36.91
N ILE A 573 -33.50 -39.08 38.24
CA ILE A 573 -32.40 -39.48 39.14
C ILE A 573 -32.12 -40.98 39.00
N GLU A 574 -33.17 -41.81 38.94
CA GLU A 574 -33.05 -43.26 38.76
C GLU A 574 -32.45 -43.62 37.39
N LYS A 575 -33.00 -43.07 36.29
CA LYS A 575 -32.51 -43.32 34.93
C LYS A 575 -31.04 -42.94 34.73
N ASN A 576 -30.59 -41.86 35.37
CA ASN A 576 -29.19 -41.41 35.30
C ASN A 576 -28.27 -42.09 36.34
N GLY A 577 -28.77 -43.05 37.11
CA GLY A 577 -27.96 -43.87 38.02
C GLY A 577 -27.50 -43.17 39.30
N PHE A 578 -28.07 -42.02 39.66
CA PHE A 578 -27.66 -41.24 40.84
C PHE A 578 -28.36 -41.67 42.15
N MET A 579 -29.33 -42.60 42.08
CA MET A 579 -30.07 -43.07 43.26
C MET A 579 -29.19 -43.61 44.41
N PRO A 580 -28.09 -44.35 44.17
CA PRO A 580 -27.19 -44.77 45.24
C PRO A 580 -26.49 -43.59 45.94
N VAL A 581 -26.17 -42.52 45.20
CA VAL A 581 -25.56 -41.31 45.76
C VAL A 581 -26.55 -40.60 46.67
N ILE A 582 -27.81 -40.48 46.23
CA ILE A 582 -28.86 -39.88 47.04
C ILE A 582 -29.11 -40.69 48.30
N LYS A 583 -29.27 -42.02 48.22
CA LYS A 583 -29.46 -42.87 49.40
C LYS A 583 -28.30 -42.75 50.41
N ALA A 584 -27.06 -42.64 49.93
CA ALA A 584 -25.90 -42.43 50.79
C ALA A 584 -25.96 -41.11 51.58
N VAL A 585 -26.56 -40.03 51.04
CA VAL A 585 -26.75 -38.77 51.78
C VAL A 585 -27.65 -39.00 53.01
N PHE A 586 -28.73 -39.78 52.86
CA PHE A 586 -29.68 -40.06 53.94
C PHE A 586 -29.15 -41.11 54.93
N GLU A 587 -28.38 -42.10 54.46
CA GLU A 587 -27.87 -43.19 55.30
C GLU A 587 -26.56 -42.83 56.03
N LYS A 588 -25.68 -42.07 55.38
CA LYS A 588 -24.34 -41.76 55.90
C LYS A 588 -24.18 -40.32 56.38
N GLY A 589 -25.14 -39.44 56.06
CA GLY A 589 -25.08 -38.02 56.46
C GLY A 589 -23.99 -37.22 55.74
N GLU A 590 -23.53 -37.68 54.57
CA GLU A 590 -22.53 -36.98 53.75
C GLU A 590 -23.22 -36.14 52.67
N ALA A 591 -22.85 -34.86 52.53
CA ALA A 591 -23.40 -34.00 51.49
C ALA A 591 -22.92 -34.45 50.10
N ALA A 592 -23.80 -34.36 49.10
CA ALA A 592 -23.49 -34.74 47.72
C ALA A 592 -23.93 -33.65 46.73
N SER A 593 -23.28 -33.62 45.57
CA SER A 593 -23.74 -32.81 44.45
C SER A 593 -23.72 -33.61 43.16
N ILE A 594 -24.75 -33.45 42.33
CA ILE A 594 -24.86 -34.10 41.03
C ILE A 594 -25.14 -33.05 39.96
N ILE A 595 -24.68 -33.30 38.74
CA ILE A 595 -25.04 -32.53 37.55
C ILE A 595 -25.73 -33.51 36.62
N LEU A 596 -26.94 -33.16 36.19
CA LEU A 596 -27.75 -34.01 35.36
C LEU A 596 -28.48 -33.19 34.31
N ASP A 597 -28.76 -33.86 33.20
CA ASP A 597 -29.57 -33.33 32.14
C ASP A 597 -31.03 -33.68 32.45
N TYR A 598 -31.79 -32.69 32.90
CA TYR A 598 -33.15 -32.88 33.41
C TYR A 598 -34.15 -32.47 32.34
N ASP A 599 -34.92 -33.44 31.87
CA ASP A 599 -36.07 -33.24 30.98
C ASP A 599 -37.33 -33.15 31.84
N PHE A 600 -37.88 -31.94 31.98
CA PHE A 600 -39.02 -31.65 32.86
C PHE A 600 -40.36 -32.10 32.27
N GLY A 601 -40.40 -33.28 31.64
CA GLY A 601 -41.62 -33.88 31.09
C GLY A 601 -42.60 -34.37 32.17
N ALA A 602 -42.10 -34.68 33.38
CA ALA A 602 -42.92 -34.99 34.56
C ALA A 602 -42.07 -34.89 35.85
N VAL A 603 -42.55 -34.13 36.85
CA VAL A 603 -42.02 -34.20 38.22
C VAL A 603 -42.91 -35.19 38.97
N GLY A 604 -42.50 -36.46 39.02
CA GLY A 604 -43.35 -37.55 39.53
C GLY A 604 -44.67 -37.69 38.74
N HIS A 605 -45.82 -37.67 39.44
CA HIS A 605 -47.17 -37.77 38.85
C HIS A 605 -47.76 -36.43 38.36
N VAL A 606 -47.00 -35.34 38.39
CA VAL A 606 -47.51 -33.99 38.06
C VAL A 606 -47.05 -33.58 36.66
N ALA A 607 -48.02 -33.35 35.77
CA ALA A 607 -47.79 -32.96 34.38
C ALA A 607 -47.44 -31.47 34.27
N VAL A 608 -46.18 -31.16 33.96
CA VAL A 608 -45.73 -29.78 33.72
C VAL A 608 -46.23 -29.30 32.35
N LYS A 609 -46.79 -28.08 32.27
CA LYS A 609 -47.48 -27.57 31.07
C LYS A 609 -46.60 -27.35 29.83
N LYS A 610 -45.27 -27.37 29.94
CA LYS A 610 -44.31 -27.31 28.82
C LYS A 610 -43.02 -28.05 29.17
N PRO A 611 -42.60 -29.09 28.45
CA PRO A 611 -41.29 -29.70 28.65
C PRO A 611 -40.22 -28.67 28.30
N THR A 612 -39.36 -28.36 29.27
CA THR A 612 -38.14 -27.59 29.05
C THR A 612 -36.97 -28.49 29.39
N HIS A 613 -35.90 -28.42 28.60
CA HIS A 613 -34.70 -29.23 28.81
C HIS A 613 -33.66 -28.34 29.48
N LYS A 614 -33.19 -28.72 30.68
CA LYS A 614 -32.20 -27.93 31.43
C LYS A 614 -31.09 -28.80 32.00
N ILE A 615 -29.87 -28.27 32.00
CA ILE A 615 -28.74 -28.85 32.72
C ILE A 615 -28.80 -28.34 34.16
N VAL A 616 -29.05 -29.21 35.12
CA VAL A 616 -29.26 -28.84 36.52
C VAL A 616 -28.15 -29.37 37.41
N LYS A 617 -27.59 -28.51 38.25
CA LYS A 617 -26.73 -28.91 39.36
C LYS A 617 -27.55 -28.95 40.64
N SER A 618 -27.68 -30.12 41.25
CA SER A 618 -28.39 -30.32 42.52
C SER A 618 -27.42 -30.63 43.65
N VAL A 619 -27.57 -29.96 44.80
CA VAL A 619 -26.78 -30.14 46.01
C VAL A 619 -27.68 -30.63 47.14
N PHE A 620 -27.31 -31.72 47.79
CA PHE A 620 -28.05 -32.38 48.86
C PHE A 620 -27.25 -32.24 50.16
N THR A 621 -27.84 -31.55 51.15
CA THR A 621 -27.20 -31.27 52.44
C THR A 621 -28.01 -31.89 53.57
N PRO A 622 -27.47 -32.88 54.30
CA PRO A 622 -28.17 -33.50 55.42
C PRO A 622 -28.16 -32.60 56.66
N VAL A 623 -29.28 -32.58 57.36
CA VAL A 623 -29.46 -31.93 58.67
C VAL A 623 -29.51 -33.05 59.71
N LEU A 624 -28.64 -32.98 60.70
CA LEU A 624 -28.52 -33.99 61.75
C LEU A 624 -29.28 -33.58 63.00
N ASP A 625 -29.91 -34.53 63.67
CA ASP A 625 -30.48 -34.34 64.99
C ASP A 625 -29.40 -34.38 66.11
N ASN A 626 -29.82 -34.17 67.35
CA ASN A 626 -28.94 -34.21 68.53
C ASN A 626 -28.32 -35.60 68.80
N HIS A 627 -28.75 -36.64 68.08
CA HIS A 627 -28.23 -38.00 68.16
C HIS A 627 -27.33 -38.36 66.96
N GLY A 628 -27.07 -37.42 66.06
CA GLY A 628 -26.23 -37.61 64.87
C GLY A 628 -26.92 -38.36 63.73
N THR A 629 -28.23 -38.54 63.79
CA THR A 629 -29.02 -39.18 62.72
C THR A 629 -29.55 -38.10 61.78
N VAL A 630 -29.62 -38.39 60.48
CA VAL A 630 -30.19 -37.46 59.49
C VAL A 630 -31.68 -37.26 59.77
N SER A 631 -32.07 -36.06 60.19
CA SER A 631 -33.48 -35.70 60.42
C SER A 631 -34.15 -35.21 59.14
N ASN A 632 -33.42 -34.46 58.32
CA ASN A 632 -33.93 -33.85 57.09
C ASN A 632 -32.81 -33.69 56.07
N VAL A 633 -33.15 -33.50 54.80
CA VAL A 633 -32.19 -33.15 53.75
C VAL A 633 -32.65 -31.90 53.03
N ILE A 634 -31.80 -30.89 52.99
CA ILE A 634 -32.01 -29.66 52.22
C ILE A 634 -31.46 -29.91 50.81
N VAL A 635 -32.29 -29.71 49.80
CA VAL A 635 -31.90 -29.82 48.40
C VAL A 635 -31.93 -28.46 47.74
N GLN A 636 -30.87 -28.12 47.01
CA GLN A 636 -30.75 -26.89 46.23
C GLN A 636 -30.48 -27.22 44.76
N ALA A 637 -31.16 -26.55 43.83
CA ALA A 637 -30.99 -26.76 42.39
C ALA A 637 -30.65 -25.46 41.64
N ILE A 638 -29.68 -25.52 40.71
CA ILE A 638 -29.21 -24.40 39.88
C ILE A 638 -29.27 -24.80 38.39
N ASP A 639 -29.81 -23.92 37.55
CA ASP A 639 -29.80 -24.05 36.08
C ASP A 639 -28.44 -23.61 35.50
N LEU A 640 -27.76 -24.49 34.75
CA LEU A 640 -26.47 -24.24 34.10
C LEU A 640 -26.56 -24.16 32.57
N THR A 641 -27.77 -24.15 32.00
CA THR A 641 -27.98 -24.34 30.56
C THR A 641 -27.31 -23.26 29.71
N ASP A 642 -27.44 -21.99 30.07
CA ASP A 642 -26.88 -20.88 29.29
C ASP A 642 -25.36 -20.82 29.38
N ILE A 643 -24.79 -21.09 30.56
CA ILE A 643 -23.35 -21.12 30.79
C ILE A 643 -22.70 -22.20 29.91
N LYS A 644 -23.28 -23.42 29.89
CA LYS A 644 -22.75 -24.53 29.08
C LYS A 644 -22.88 -24.30 27.58
N LYS A 645 -23.95 -23.64 27.11
CA LYS A 645 -24.08 -23.25 25.70
C LYS A 645 -23.05 -22.22 25.27
N GLN A 646 -22.72 -21.25 26.13
CA GLN A 646 -21.72 -20.24 25.85
C GLN A 646 -20.30 -20.81 25.81
N GLU A 647 -19.95 -21.70 26.76
CA GLU A 647 -18.66 -22.40 26.76
C GLU A 647 -18.46 -23.23 25.47
N GLU A 648 -19.48 -23.98 25.04
CA GLU A 648 -19.39 -24.79 23.83
C GLU A 648 -19.37 -23.94 22.55
N ALA A 649 -20.09 -22.81 22.53
CA ALA A 649 -20.03 -21.86 21.41
C ALA A 649 -18.66 -21.20 21.30
N LEU A 650 -18.05 -20.82 22.44
CA LEU A 650 -16.70 -20.28 22.49
C LEU A 650 -15.68 -21.30 22.00
N ARG A 651 -15.74 -22.55 22.51
CA ARG A 651 -14.85 -23.64 22.07
C ARG A 651 -14.95 -23.90 20.56
N LYS A 652 -16.17 -23.98 20.01
CA LYS A 652 -16.38 -24.14 18.56
C LYS A 652 -15.88 -22.96 17.74
N SER A 653 -15.97 -21.74 18.28
CA SER A 653 -15.43 -20.54 17.63
C SER A 653 -13.90 -20.53 17.64
N GLU A 654 -13.27 -20.90 18.76
CA GLU A 654 -11.81 -21.01 18.88
C GLU A 654 -11.24 -22.10 17.97
N GLU A 655 -11.87 -23.28 17.92
CA GLU A 655 -11.48 -24.36 17.00
C GLU A 655 -11.58 -23.93 15.54
N ARG A 656 -12.65 -23.20 15.19
CA ARG A 656 -12.84 -22.66 13.84
C ARG A 656 -11.78 -21.61 13.50
N TYR A 657 -11.46 -20.70 14.42
CA TYR A 657 -10.42 -19.69 14.23
C TYR A 657 -9.05 -20.34 14.03
N ARG A 658 -8.68 -21.32 14.88
CA ARG A 658 -7.41 -22.06 14.76
C ARG A 658 -7.30 -22.79 13.42
N LEU A 659 -8.38 -23.40 12.95
CA LEU A 659 -8.40 -24.08 11.66
C LEU A 659 -8.22 -23.11 10.49
N LEU A 660 -8.92 -21.98 10.50
CA LEU A 660 -8.80 -20.95 9.47
C LEU A 660 -7.39 -20.35 9.45
N TYR A 661 -6.85 -19.95 10.60
CA TYR A 661 -5.51 -19.36 10.68
C TYR A 661 -4.41 -20.33 10.22
N ALA A 662 -4.48 -21.60 10.64
CA ALA A 662 -3.45 -22.59 10.32
C ALA A 662 -3.49 -23.04 8.84
N LYS A 663 -4.69 -23.27 8.29
CA LYS A 663 -4.87 -23.91 6.97
C LYS A 663 -5.22 -22.96 5.82
N THR A 664 -5.23 -21.65 6.04
CA THR A 664 -5.43 -20.70 4.95
C THR A 664 -4.23 -20.77 4.00
N PRO A 665 -4.44 -20.80 2.67
CA PRO A 665 -3.37 -20.82 1.67
C PRO A 665 -2.69 -19.45 1.51
N ALA A 666 -2.51 -18.74 2.62
CA ALA A 666 -1.85 -17.44 2.70
C ALA A 666 -0.78 -17.53 3.78
N MET A 667 0.37 -16.90 3.53
CA MET A 667 1.39 -16.76 4.56
C MET A 667 0.88 -15.75 5.58
N LEU A 668 0.56 -16.22 6.77
CA LEU A 668 0.10 -15.39 7.88
C LEU A 668 1.12 -15.47 9.00
N HIS A 669 1.40 -14.35 9.64
CA HIS A 669 2.12 -14.35 10.90
C HIS A 669 1.58 -13.31 11.86
N SER A 670 1.86 -13.52 13.13
CA SER A 670 1.51 -12.63 14.22
C SER A 670 2.76 -12.35 15.03
N ILE A 671 2.98 -11.07 15.37
CA ILE A 671 4.08 -10.65 16.25
C ILE A 671 3.57 -10.07 17.57
N ASP A 672 4.37 -10.19 18.63
CA ASP A 672 4.18 -9.51 19.91
C ASP A 672 4.66 -8.04 19.85
N ARG A 673 4.54 -7.35 21.00
CA ARG A 673 5.00 -5.96 21.18
C ARG A 673 6.51 -5.74 20.93
N ASN A 674 7.31 -6.79 20.94
CA ASN A 674 8.76 -6.74 20.73
C ASN A 674 9.16 -7.16 19.31
N GLY A 675 8.17 -7.43 18.44
CA GLY A 675 8.39 -7.91 17.07
C GLY A 675 8.73 -9.40 16.99
N GLN A 676 8.51 -10.17 18.06
CA GLN A 676 8.73 -11.62 18.06
C GLN A 676 7.52 -12.36 17.52
N LEU A 677 7.76 -13.36 16.67
CA LEU A 677 6.71 -14.19 16.09
C LEU A 677 6.05 -15.03 17.17
N ILE A 678 4.75 -14.84 17.37
CA ILE A 678 3.94 -15.61 18.32
C ILE A 678 3.16 -16.74 17.65
N ASP A 679 2.78 -16.57 16.39
CA ASP A 679 2.15 -17.63 15.60
C ASP A 679 2.35 -17.41 14.10
N VAL A 680 2.33 -18.50 13.33
CA VAL A 680 2.51 -18.51 11.87
C VAL A 680 1.60 -19.58 11.24
N SER A 681 1.10 -19.34 10.03
CA SER A 681 0.33 -20.33 9.26
C SER A 681 1.21 -21.46 8.73
N GLU A 682 0.61 -22.59 8.34
CA GLU A 682 1.34 -23.71 7.70
C GLU A 682 1.98 -23.26 6.38
N THR A 683 1.27 -22.47 5.57
CA THR A 683 1.79 -21.94 4.30
C THR A 683 3.02 -21.05 4.50
N TRP A 684 3.10 -20.28 5.59
CA TRP A 684 4.29 -19.48 5.93
C TRP A 684 5.52 -20.39 6.12
N LEU A 685 5.35 -21.51 6.83
CA LEU A 685 6.41 -22.47 7.10
C LEU A 685 6.85 -23.20 5.83
N GLU A 686 5.89 -23.67 5.02
CA GLU A 686 6.15 -24.37 3.75
C GLU A 686 6.91 -23.50 2.75
N LYS A 687 6.48 -22.25 2.56
CA LYS A 687 7.06 -21.33 1.58
C LYS A 687 8.47 -20.86 1.95
N LEU A 688 8.76 -20.65 3.24
CA LEU A 688 10.07 -20.21 3.71
C LEU A 688 11.00 -21.37 4.10
N GLY A 689 10.47 -22.60 4.24
CA GLY A 689 11.22 -23.81 4.52
C GLY A 689 11.67 -23.99 5.97
N TYR A 690 11.06 -23.28 6.93
CA TYR A 690 11.37 -23.37 8.35
C TYR A 690 10.40 -24.29 9.10
N GLN A 691 10.84 -24.85 10.23
CA GLN A 691 9.96 -25.55 11.18
C GLN A 691 9.42 -24.58 12.23
N LYS A 692 8.21 -24.84 12.76
CA LYS A 692 7.54 -23.93 13.71
C LYS A 692 8.42 -23.61 14.93
N ASP A 693 9.10 -24.61 15.46
CA ASP A 693 9.96 -24.51 16.65
C ASP A 693 11.21 -23.63 16.41
N GLU A 694 11.61 -23.46 15.14
CA GLU A 694 12.75 -22.63 14.73
C GLU A 694 12.36 -21.15 14.54
N VAL A 695 11.06 -20.85 14.59
CA VAL A 695 10.47 -19.57 14.16
C VAL A 695 9.82 -18.85 15.32
N ILE A 696 9.00 -19.55 16.11
CA ILE A 696 8.27 -18.94 17.23
C ILE A 696 9.26 -18.39 18.27
N GLY A 697 9.05 -17.16 18.71
CA GLY A 697 9.89 -16.43 19.66
C GLY A 697 11.08 -15.67 19.02
N ARG A 698 11.37 -15.87 17.73
CA ARG A 698 12.36 -15.06 16.99
C ARG A 698 11.74 -13.80 16.45
N LYS A 699 12.57 -12.79 16.15
CA LYS A 699 12.06 -11.55 15.56
C LYS A 699 11.69 -11.76 14.10
N SER A 700 10.56 -11.20 13.65
CA SER A 700 10.13 -11.32 12.24
C SER A 700 11.18 -10.78 11.26
N ILE A 701 11.93 -9.75 11.65
CA ILE A 701 13.00 -9.14 10.86
C ILE A 701 14.25 -10.03 10.68
N ASP A 702 14.37 -11.11 11.46
CA ASP A 702 15.51 -12.04 11.35
C ASP A 702 15.45 -12.83 10.03
N PHE A 703 14.27 -12.94 9.43
CA PHE A 703 14.01 -13.66 8.18
C PHE A 703 14.07 -12.75 6.95
N LEU A 704 14.48 -11.49 7.11
CA LEU A 704 14.66 -10.52 6.03
C LEU A 704 16.12 -10.44 5.56
N THR A 705 16.33 -10.02 4.32
CA THR A 705 17.64 -9.57 3.84
C THR A 705 18.13 -8.38 4.66
N GLU A 706 19.44 -8.11 4.64
CA GLU A 706 20.02 -7.03 5.45
C GLU A 706 19.45 -5.64 5.09
N GLU A 707 19.19 -5.41 3.81
CA GLU A 707 18.55 -4.17 3.33
C GLU A 707 17.10 -4.06 3.84
N SER A 708 16.30 -5.11 3.65
CA SER A 708 14.91 -5.15 4.12
C SER A 708 14.82 -5.07 5.65
N ARG A 709 15.76 -5.66 6.38
CA ARG A 709 15.85 -5.60 7.85
C ARG A 709 16.09 -4.18 8.34
N ARG A 710 16.99 -3.44 7.69
CA ARG A 710 17.27 -2.04 8.03
C ARG A 710 16.04 -1.18 7.77
N TYR A 711 15.42 -1.32 6.61
CA TYR A 711 14.18 -0.62 6.25
C TYR A 711 13.04 -0.93 7.23
N ALA A 712 12.87 -2.20 7.60
CA ALA A 712 11.86 -2.64 8.56
C ALA A 712 12.08 -2.01 9.95
N SER A 713 13.32 -1.98 10.42
CA SER A 713 13.66 -1.52 11.78
C SER A 713 13.63 0.01 11.91
N GLU A 714 14.13 0.73 10.91
CA GLU A 714 14.27 2.19 10.96
C GLU A 714 12.97 2.94 10.62
N LYS A 715 12.14 2.36 9.73
CA LYS A 715 10.98 3.08 9.17
C LYS A 715 9.66 2.38 9.43
N VAL A 716 9.55 1.09 9.07
CA VAL A 716 8.25 0.39 9.01
C VAL A 716 7.73 0.01 10.40
N LEU A 717 8.58 -0.50 11.28
CA LEU A 717 8.17 -0.91 12.63
C LEU A 717 7.74 0.30 13.50
N PRO A 718 8.48 1.43 13.54
CA PRO A 718 8.00 2.63 14.22
C PRO A 718 6.66 3.15 13.68
N GLU A 719 6.49 3.15 12.35
CA GLU A 719 5.26 3.57 11.70
C GLU A 719 4.08 2.67 12.07
N PHE A 720 4.29 1.35 12.09
CA PHE A 720 3.28 0.38 12.52
C PHE A 720 2.89 0.54 13.99
N LEU A 721 3.85 0.74 14.88
CA LEU A 721 3.58 0.96 16.31
C LEU A 721 2.75 2.24 16.53
N GLN A 722 2.94 3.26 15.70
CA GLN A 722 2.17 4.50 15.75
C GLN A 722 0.77 4.35 15.12
N LYS A 723 0.68 3.88 13.88
CA LYS A 723 -0.57 3.83 13.08
C LYS A 723 -1.43 2.61 13.39
N GLY A 724 -0.85 1.53 13.91
CA GLY A 724 -1.52 0.25 14.17
C GLY A 724 -1.91 -0.53 12.93
N HIS A 725 -1.48 -0.12 11.73
CA HIS A 725 -1.72 -0.86 10.48
C HIS A 725 -0.66 -0.49 9.43
N LEU A 726 -0.43 -1.40 8.48
CA LEU A 726 0.44 -1.28 7.32
C LEU A 726 -0.25 -1.95 6.13
N ASN A 727 -0.15 -1.35 4.95
CA ASN A 727 -0.66 -1.94 3.72
C ASN A 727 0.45 -1.97 2.68
N ASP A 728 0.57 -3.10 1.99
CA ASP A 728 1.34 -3.29 0.76
C ASP A 728 2.82 -2.88 0.85
N ILE A 729 3.47 -3.21 1.97
CA ILE A 729 4.89 -2.93 2.17
C ILE A 729 5.72 -4.09 1.62
N THR A 730 6.57 -3.80 0.64
CA THR A 730 7.44 -4.82 0.05
C THR A 730 8.67 -5.09 0.92
N PHE A 731 8.98 -6.36 1.12
CA PHE A 731 10.19 -6.85 1.74
C PHE A 731 10.75 -8.04 0.98
N THR A 732 12.05 -8.27 1.12
CA THR A 732 12.70 -9.49 0.62
C THR A 732 13.03 -10.39 1.81
N PHE A 733 12.39 -11.55 1.85
CA PHE A 733 12.62 -12.60 2.83
C PHE A 733 13.74 -13.54 2.36
N VAL A 734 14.45 -14.12 3.32
CA VAL A 734 15.46 -15.15 3.09
C VAL A 734 14.89 -16.48 3.56
N LYS A 735 14.72 -17.42 2.64
CA LYS A 735 14.32 -18.81 2.92
C LYS A 735 15.44 -19.55 3.67
N LYS A 736 15.11 -20.67 4.30
CA LYS A 736 16.10 -21.52 5.01
C LYS A 736 17.25 -22.02 4.12
N ASN A 737 16.98 -22.24 2.83
CA ASN A 737 17.97 -22.66 1.83
C ASN A 737 18.86 -21.50 1.32
N GLY A 738 18.64 -20.27 1.81
CA GLY A 738 19.38 -19.05 1.40
C GLY A 738 18.81 -18.34 0.18
N GLU A 739 17.74 -18.85 -0.43
CA GLU A 739 17.07 -18.21 -1.57
C GLU A 739 16.23 -17.01 -1.09
N GLU A 740 16.21 -15.95 -1.87
CA GLU A 740 15.43 -14.73 -1.58
C GLU A 740 14.02 -14.84 -2.17
N MET A 741 13.04 -14.28 -1.45
CA MET A 741 11.63 -14.23 -1.86
C MET A 741 11.10 -12.82 -1.65
N ASP A 742 10.58 -12.20 -2.70
CA ASP A 742 9.91 -10.92 -2.58
C ASP A 742 8.49 -11.11 -2.08
N VAL A 743 8.16 -10.42 -1.00
CA VAL A 743 6.84 -10.49 -0.38
C VAL A 743 6.24 -9.11 -0.19
N LEU A 744 4.93 -9.04 -0.39
CA LEU A 744 4.11 -7.90 -0.07
C LEU A 744 3.45 -8.13 1.30
N LEU A 745 3.74 -7.27 2.27
CA LEU A 745 3.27 -7.39 3.66
C LEU A 745 2.20 -6.34 3.97
N SER A 746 1.07 -6.83 4.46
CA SER A 746 0.00 -6.01 5.04
C SER A 746 -0.27 -6.49 6.46
N ALA A 747 -0.37 -5.58 7.43
CA ALA A 747 -0.50 -5.93 8.84
C ALA A 747 -1.45 -5.00 9.58
N ALA A 748 -2.19 -5.55 10.55
CA ALA A 748 -3.04 -4.79 11.47
C ALA A 748 -2.70 -5.15 12.93
N ALA A 749 -2.76 -4.16 13.83
CA ALA A 749 -2.51 -4.34 15.25
C ALA A 749 -3.81 -4.59 16.01
N GLU A 750 -3.81 -5.60 16.89
CA GLU A 750 -4.82 -5.79 17.91
C GLU A 750 -4.40 -5.05 19.18
N ARG A 751 -5.32 -4.28 19.76
CA ARG A 751 -5.06 -3.43 20.93
C ARG A 751 -5.87 -3.87 22.14
N ASP A 752 -5.31 -3.68 23.32
CA ASP A 752 -6.04 -3.84 24.59
C ASP A 752 -6.94 -2.64 24.91
N GLU A 753 -7.70 -2.71 26.00
CA GLU A 753 -8.58 -1.64 26.49
C GLU A 753 -7.83 -0.33 26.83
N GLU A 754 -6.51 -0.41 27.02
CA GLU A 754 -5.63 0.71 27.32
C GLU A 754 -4.96 1.29 26.05
N GLY A 755 -5.25 0.71 24.88
CA GLY A 755 -4.76 1.15 23.58
C GLY A 755 -3.37 0.62 23.19
N ASN A 756 -2.76 -0.25 24.00
CA ASN A 756 -1.47 -0.86 23.72
C ASN A 756 -1.61 -2.03 22.76
N ILE A 757 -0.61 -2.23 21.89
CA ILE A 757 -0.60 -3.35 20.94
C ILE A 757 -0.35 -4.65 21.71
N VAL A 758 -1.31 -5.57 21.62
CA VAL A 758 -1.24 -6.92 22.22
C VAL A 758 -0.56 -7.88 21.25
N ARG A 759 -0.95 -7.84 19.98
CA ARG A 759 -0.39 -8.62 18.89
C ARG A 759 -0.68 -7.98 17.53
N SER A 760 -0.03 -8.46 16.47
CA SER A 760 -0.41 -8.13 15.10
C SER A 760 -1.06 -9.29 14.37
N LEU A 761 -1.77 -9.01 13.29
CA LEU A 761 -2.12 -9.97 12.26
C LEU A 761 -1.54 -9.47 10.95
N ALA A 762 -0.58 -10.20 10.38
CA ALA A 762 0.04 -9.89 9.11
C ALA A 762 -0.27 -10.95 8.07
N VAL A 763 -0.53 -10.50 6.84
CA VAL A 763 -0.62 -11.31 5.63
C VAL A 763 0.56 -10.97 4.72
N LEU A 764 1.13 -12.00 4.10
CA LEU A 764 2.26 -11.91 3.20
C LEU A 764 1.90 -12.58 1.89
N GLU A 765 2.04 -11.85 0.80
CA GLU A 765 1.83 -12.34 -0.56
C GLU A 765 3.19 -12.49 -1.25
N ASP A 766 3.47 -13.68 -1.79
CA ASP A 766 4.68 -13.96 -2.58
C ASP A 766 4.51 -13.34 -3.98
N VAL A 767 5.28 -12.28 -4.26
CA VAL A 767 5.21 -11.52 -5.51
C VAL A 767 6.44 -11.73 -6.40
N THR A 768 7.29 -12.69 -6.05
CA THR A 768 8.56 -12.96 -6.74
C THR A 768 8.37 -13.24 -8.24
N GLU A 769 7.45 -14.15 -8.58
CA GLU A 769 7.18 -14.54 -9.97
C GLU A 769 6.51 -13.41 -10.76
N LYS A 770 5.58 -12.70 -10.12
CA LYS A 770 4.88 -11.55 -10.71
C LYS A 770 5.87 -10.44 -11.08
N ASN A 771 6.74 -10.04 -10.16
CA ASN A 771 7.74 -9.00 -10.39
C ASN A 771 8.74 -9.40 -11.49
N ARG A 772 9.18 -10.67 -11.52
CA ARG A 772 10.06 -11.20 -12.57
C ARG A 772 9.41 -11.15 -13.95
N LEU A 773 8.14 -11.57 -14.05
CA LEU A 773 7.38 -11.55 -15.31
C LEU A 773 7.09 -10.12 -15.78
N GLU A 774 6.75 -9.20 -14.87
CA GLU A 774 6.55 -7.78 -15.21
C GLU A 774 7.84 -7.12 -15.70
N ALA A 775 8.98 -7.40 -15.06
CA ALA A 775 10.28 -6.92 -15.51
C ALA A 775 10.64 -7.46 -16.90
N GLN A 776 10.38 -8.76 -17.14
CA GLN A 776 10.61 -9.42 -18.43
C GLN A 776 9.70 -8.85 -19.54
N LEU A 777 8.43 -8.56 -19.22
CA LEU A 777 7.48 -7.97 -20.15
C LEU A 777 7.88 -6.53 -20.50
N ARG A 778 8.19 -5.68 -19.51
CA ARG A 778 8.67 -4.31 -19.72
C ARG A 778 9.91 -4.27 -20.59
N HIS A 779 10.83 -5.21 -20.40
CA HIS A 779 12.05 -5.28 -21.21
C HIS A 779 11.77 -5.78 -22.63
N THR A 780 10.87 -6.76 -22.80
CA THR A 780 10.45 -7.24 -24.13
C THR A 780 9.80 -6.11 -24.92
N GLN A 781 8.94 -5.31 -24.29
CA GLN A 781 8.31 -4.14 -24.90
C GLN A 781 9.32 -3.04 -25.24
N LYS A 782 10.33 -2.78 -24.39
CA LYS A 782 11.44 -1.88 -24.74
C LYS A 782 12.24 -2.38 -25.94
N MET A 783 12.52 -3.68 -25.99
CA MET A 783 13.27 -4.29 -27.10
C MET A 783 12.46 -4.27 -28.41
N GLU A 784 11.14 -4.47 -28.32
CA GLU A 784 10.21 -4.38 -29.44
C GLU A 784 10.11 -2.95 -29.98
N ALA A 785 10.00 -1.95 -29.08
CA ALA A 785 10.03 -0.54 -29.45
C ALA A 785 11.35 -0.13 -30.13
N ILE A 786 12.51 -0.55 -29.58
CA ILE A 786 13.82 -0.31 -30.19
C ILE A 786 13.93 -1.01 -31.55
N GLY A 787 13.42 -2.24 -31.66
CA GLY A 787 13.40 -3.00 -32.90
C GLY A 787 12.61 -2.31 -34.01
N THR A 788 11.37 -1.91 -33.74
CA THR A 788 10.51 -1.24 -34.73
C THR A 788 11.08 0.11 -35.17
N LEU A 789 11.62 0.89 -34.23
CA LEU A 789 12.18 2.22 -34.50
C LEU A 789 13.51 2.14 -35.27
N SER A 790 14.35 1.14 -34.97
CA SER A 790 15.59 0.87 -35.70
C SER A 790 15.33 0.37 -37.14
N GLY A 791 14.21 -0.32 -37.38
CA GLY A 791 13.81 -0.76 -38.71
C GLY A 791 13.47 0.40 -39.65
N GLY A 792 12.73 1.40 -39.15
CA GLY A 792 12.42 2.63 -39.88
C GLY A 792 13.67 3.47 -40.16
N ILE A 793 14.53 3.67 -39.14
CA ILE A 793 15.78 4.43 -39.31
C ILE A 793 16.69 3.78 -40.35
N ALA A 794 16.83 2.45 -40.32
CA ALA A 794 17.69 1.75 -41.26
C ALA A 794 17.16 1.76 -42.71
N HIS A 795 15.84 1.83 -42.89
CA HIS A 795 15.24 2.06 -44.21
C HIS A 795 15.69 3.41 -44.79
N ASP A 796 15.63 4.47 -44.01
CA ASP A 796 16.01 5.83 -44.46
C ASP A 796 17.50 5.94 -44.76
N PHE A 797 18.36 5.30 -43.96
CA PHE A 797 19.79 5.21 -44.25
C PHE A 797 20.09 4.47 -45.56
N ASN A 798 19.35 3.40 -45.85
CA ASN A 798 19.54 2.65 -47.10
C ASN A 798 19.20 3.48 -48.33
N ASN A 799 18.19 4.35 -48.27
CA ASN A 799 17.82 5.24 -49.37
C ASN A 799 18.93 6.26 -49.67
N ILE A 800 19.47 6.89 -48.62
CA ILE A 800 20.60 7.83 -48.75
C ILE A 800 21.82 7.12 -49.33
N LEU A 801 22.14 5.93 -48.82
CA LEU A 801 23.29 5.15 -49.30
C LEU A 801 23.12 4.69 -50.74
N ALA A 802 21.90 4.35 -51.16
CA ALA A 802 21.61 3.97 -52.53
C ALA A 802 21.92 5.10 -53.52
N ALA A 803 21.50 6.33 -53.20
CA ALA A 803 21.80 7.51 -54.02
C ALA A 803 23.30 7.82 -54.06
N ILE A 804 23.98 7.82 -52.90
CA ILE A 804 25.42 8.09 -52.81
C ILE A 804 26.21 7.05 -53.62
N LEU A 805 25.94 5.77 -53.41
CA LEU A 805 26.63 4.69 -54.13
C LEU A 805 26.34 4.75 -55.64
N GLY A 806 25.07 4.95 -56.02
CA GLY A 806 24.66 5.01 -57.41
C GLY A 806 25.31 6.15 -58.20
N TYR A 807 25.32 7.37 -57.66
CA TYR A 807 25.98 8.50 -58.32
C TYR A 807 27.50 8.37 -58.34
N THR A 808 28.09 7.77 -57.30
CA THR A 808 29.53 7.52 -57.24
C THR A 808 29.95 6.47 -58.27
N GLU A 809 29.15 5.41 -58.48
CA GLU A 809 29.35 4.44 -59.56
C GLU A 809 29.27 5.08 -60.94
N MET A 810 28.27 5.94 -61.19
CA MET A 810 28.16 6.66 -62.48
C MET A 810 29.34 7.57 -62.72
N ALA A 811 29.73 8.36 -61.72
CA ALA A 811 30.91 9.22 -61.82
C ALA A 811 32.18 8.41 -62.11
N ARG A 812 32.31 7.20 -61.54
CA ARG A 812 33.45 6.30 -61.83
C ARG A 812 33.48 5.88 -63.30
N ASP A 813 32.32 5.54 -63.85
CA ASP A 813 32.20 5.00 -65.20
C ASP A 813 32.39 6.10 -66.28
N ASP A 814 32.06 7.36 -65.96
CA ASP A 814 32.29 8.54 -66.81
C ASP A 814 33.74 9.07 -66.77
N ILE A 815 34.53 8.66 -65.78
CA ILE A 815 35.90 9.14 -65.59
C ILE A 815 36.90 8.28 -66.40
N PRO A 816 37.78 8.89 -67.24
CA PRO A 816 38.84 8.17 -67.94
C PRO A 816 39.81 7.46 -66.99
N GLU A 817 40.28 6.26 -67.37
CA GLU A 817 41.16 5.38 -66.56
C GLU A 817 42.38 6.06 -65.92
N TRP A 818 42.95 7.06 -66.58
CA TRP A 818 44.17 7.76 -66.15
C TRP A 818 43.90 8.91 -65.16
N SER A 819 42.64 9.23 -64.85
CA SER A 819 42.29 10.35 -63.99
C SER A 819 42.50 10.04 -62.50
N PRO A 820 43.19 10.92 -61.76
CA PRO A 820 43.32 10.80 -60.30
C PRO A 820 41.97 10.80 -59.56
N ALA A 821 40.93 11.39 -60.16
CA ALA A 821 39.58 11.41 -59.59
C ALA A 821 38.93 10.01 -59.52
N LYS A 822 39.36 9.07 -60.38
CA LYS A 822 38.84 7.69 -60.37
C LYS A 822 39.17 6.99 -59.05
N PHE A 823 40.40 7.16 -58.56
CA PHE A 823 40.83 6.65 -57.25
C PHE A 823 40.03 7.25 -56.09
N GLN A 824 39.75 8.57 -56.12
CA GLN A 824 38.96 9.23 -55.08
C GLN A 824 37.52 8.73 -55.05
N ILE A 825 36.91 8.55 -56.21
CA ILE A 825 35.57 7.99 -56.38
C ILE A 825 35.51 6.52 -55.90
N GLU A 826 36.54 5.71 -56.18
CA GLU A 826 36.64 4.34 -55.68
C GLU A 826 36.72 4.28 -54.14
N GLU A 827 37.41 5.21 -53.49
CA GLU A 827 37.45 5.29 -52.02
C GLU A 827 36.08 5.71 -51.43
N VAL A 828 35.35 6.62 -52.08
CA VAL A 828 33.97 6.98 -51.67
C VAL A 828 33.05 5.76 -51.82
N LEU A 829 33.18 4.99 -52.90
CA LEU A 829 32.46 3.72 -53.11
C LEU A 829 32.76 2.69 -52.01
N LYS A 830 34.03 2.53 -51.62
CA LYS A 830 34.42 1.65 -50.51
C LYS A 830 33.86 2.12 -49.16
N ALA A 831 33.78 3.43 -48.93
CA ALA A 831 33.21 3.98 -47.70
C ALA A 831 31.69 3.82 -47.63
N GLY A 832 30.98 4.09 -48.75
CA GLY A 832 29.54 3.89 -48.85
C GLY A 832 29.14 2.41 -48.69
N ASN A 833 29.91 1.48 -49.26
CA ASN A 833 29.65 0.04 -49.08
C ASN A 833 29.84 -0.39 -47.63
N ARG A 834 30.88 0.13 -46.93
CA ARG A 834 31.04 -0.10 -45.49
C ARG A 834 29.85 0.43 -44.66
N ALA A 835 29.32 1.60 -45.01
CA ALA A 835 28.15 2.15 -44.34
C ALA A 835 26.89 1.31 -44.60
N LYS A 836 26.71 0.80 -45.82
CA LYS A 836 25.64 -0.16 -46.17
C LYS A 836 25.70 -1.42 -45.32
N ASP A 837 26.89 -1.95 -45.09
CA ASP A 837 27.07 -3.15 -44.27
C ASP A 837 26.80 -2.89 -42.78
N LEU A 838 27.15 -1.71 -42.25
CA LEU A 838 26.79 -1.27 -40.89
C LEU A 838 25.27 -1.18 -40.70
N VAL A 839 24.54 -0.63 -41.67
CA VAL A 839 23.07 -0.52 -41.62
C VAL A 839 22.41 -1.91 -41.66
N LYS A 840 22.96 -2.84 -42.43
CA LYS A 840 22.53 -4.26 -42.41
C LYS A 840 22.69 -4.91 -41.03
N GLN A 841 23.77 -4.58 -40.30
CA GLN A 841 23.98 -5.10 -38.94
C GLN A 841 22.93 -4.57 -37.95
N ILE A 842 22.53 -3.29 -38.07
CA ILE A 842 21.46 -2.70 -37.26
C ILE A 842 20.11 -3.37 -37.56
N LEU A 843 19.82 -3.65 -38.84
CA LEU A 843 18.61 -4.38 -39.25
C LEU A 843 18.57 -5.82 -38.73
N ALA A 844 19.72 -6.50 -38.67
CA ALA A 844 19.81 -7.85 -38.12
C ALA A 844 19.47 -7.90 -36.62
N PHE A 845 19.76 -6.84 -35.87
CA PHE A 845 19.45 -6.72 -34.43
C PHE A 845 17.96 -6.42 -34.14
N SER A 846 17.26 -5.81 -35.10
CA SER A 846 15.88 -5.30 -34.96
C SER A 846 14.79 -6.35 -35.25
N ARG A 847 15.12 -7.44 -35.95
CA ARG A 847 14.12 -8.40 -36.46
C ARG A 847 13.80 -9.54 -35.50
N LYS A 848 12.51 -9.73 -35.19
CA LYS A 848 11.94 -11.06 -34.97
C LYS A 848 11.76 -11.71 -36.35
N ALA A 849 12.77 -12.39 -36.87
CA ALA A 849 12.63 -13.17 -38.10
C ALA A 849 12.22 -14.62 -37.78
N GLU A 850 11.25 -15.16 -38.52
CA GLU A 850 11.10 -16.61 -38.67
C GLU A 850 12.42 -17.19 -39.19
N GLN A 851 12.89 -18.27 -38.56
CA GLN A 851 14.20 -18.87 -38.85
C GLN A 851 14.23 -19.46 -40.27
N ASN A 852 14.92 -18.80 -41.20
CA ASN A 852 15.13 -19.33 -42.55
C ASN A 852 16.43 -20.13 -42.58
N ARG A 853 16.41 -21.37 -42.05
CA ARG A 853 17.59 -22.23 -42.01
C ARG A 853 17.86 -22.81 -43.40
N ILE A 854 19.05 -22.55 -43.94
CA ILE A 854 19.52 -23.08 -45.22
C ILE A 854 20.85 -23.82 -45.03
N PRO A 855 21.30 -24.65 -45.99
CA PRO A 855 22.67 -25.14 -46.02
C PRO A 855 23.68 -23.99 -46.04
N VAL A 856 24.59 -23.97 -45.07
CA VAL A 856 25.60 -22.92 -44.88
C VAL A 856 26.99 -23.52 -44.74
N GLN A 857 27.94 -22.99 -45.50
CA GLN A 857 29.37 -23.26 -45.33
C GLN A 857 29.97 -22.25 -44.36
N ILE A 858 30.27 -22.70 -43.13
CA ILE A 858 30.88 -21.85 -42.10
C ILE A 858 32.22 -21.22 -42.54
N PRO A 859 33.11 -21.89 -43.32
CA PRO A 859 34.35 -21.26 -43.79
C PRO A 859 34.14 -19.91 -44.51
N LEU A 860 33.11 -19.81 -45.35
CA LEU A 860 32.79 -18.58 -46.08
C LEU A 860 32.34 -17.47 -45.13
N LEU A 861 31.48 -17.81 -44.16
CA LEU A 861 31.02 -16.84 -43.15
C LEU A 861 32.14 -16.36 -42.24
N ILE A 862 33.10 -17.22 -41.89
CA ILE A 862 34.29 -16.82 -41.13
C ILE A 862 35.08 -15.79 -41.92
N GLN A 863 35.35 -16.05 -43.21
CA GLN A 863 36.08 -15.10 -44.07
C GLN A 863 35.34 -13.76 -44.19
N GLU A 864 34.03 -13.77 -44.41
CA GLU A 864 33.21 -12.56 -44.45
C GLU A 864 33.28 -11.79 -43.12
N THR A 865 33.07 -12.48 -42.00
CA THR A 865 33.07 -11.87 -40.66
C THR A 865 34.43 -11.26 -40.33
N LEU A 866 35.53 -11.89 -40.74
CA LEU A 866 36.88 -11.37 -40.51
C LEU A 866 37.19 -10.10 -41.28
N ASN A 867 36.64 -9.94 -42.49
CA ASN A 867 36.77 -8.69 -43.24
C ASN A 867 36.16 -7.51 -42.46
N PHE A 868 35.08 -7.75 -41.73
CA PHE A 868 34.46 -6.75 -40.85
C PHE A 868 35.22 -6.59 -39.52
N LEU A 869 35.57 -7.69 -38.85
CA LEU A 869 36.26 -7.66 -37.56
C LEU A 869 37.64 -7.03 -37.63
N ARG A 870 38.35 -7.11 -38.76
CA ARG A 870 39.65 -6.44 -38.91
C ARG A 870 39.56 -4.91 -38.88
N ALA A 871 38.39 -4.33 -39.15
CA ALA A 871 38.19 -2.89 -39.03
C ALA A 871 37.91 -2.45 -37.58
N SER A 872 37.41 -3.34 -36.72
CA SER A 872 37.02 -3.05 -35.34
C SER A 872 38.01 -3.57 -34.29
N ILE A 873 38.75 -4.65 -34.59
CA ILE A 873 39.74 -5.23 -33.70
C ILE A 873 41.08 -4.50 -33.87
N PRO A 874 41.68 -3.95 -32.80
CA PRO A 874 42.99 -3.31 -32.84
C PRO A 874 44.07 -4.20 -33.47
N THR A 875 45.02 -3.61 -34.20
CA THR A 875 46.15 -4.33 -34.80
C THR A 875 47.10 -4.95 -33.78
N THR A 876 46.97 -4.61 -32.49
CA THR A 876 47.67 -5.24 -31.37
C THR A 876 47.20 -6.67 -31.09
N ILE A 877 46.10 -7.10 -31.70
CA ILE A 877 45.57 -8.46 -31.59
C ILE A 877 45.85 -9.22 -32.90
N GLU A 878 46.68 -10.27 -32.80
CA GLU A 878 46.94 -11.21 -33.89
C GLU A 878 45.72 -12.12 -34.08
N ILE A 879 45.28 -12.33 -35.32
CA ILE A 879 44.18 -13.25 -35.63
C ILE A 879 44.76 -14.44 -36.37
N LYS A 880 44.60 -15.65 -35.80
CA LYS A 880 45.03 -16.94 -36.39
C LYS A 880 43.82 -17.74 -36.83
N LEU A 881 43.90 -18.30 -38.03
CA LEU A 881 42.82 -19.07 -38.64
C LEU A 881 43.30 -20.48 -38.94
N ASN A 882 42.63 -21.46 -38.35
CA ASN A 882 42.80 -22.87 -38.63
C ASN A 882 41.46 -23.41 -39.11
N VAL A 883 41.10 -23.09 -40.36
CA VAL A 883 39.80 -23.43 -40.93
C VAL A 883 40.01 -24.48 -42.00
N ASP A 884 39.39 -25.64 -41.84
CA ASP A 884 39.28 -26.63 -42.90
C ASP A 884 38.28 -26.13 -43.97
N PRO A 885 38.70 -25.84 -45.22
CA PRO A 885 37.83 -25.34 -46.28
C PRO A 885 36.70 -26.33 -46.64
N ASP A 886 36.93 -27.63 -46.42
CA ASP A 886 36.04 -28.71 -46.83
C ASP A 886 35.27 -29.34 -45.63
N CYS A 887 35.10 -28.60 -44.52
CA CYS A 887 34.51 -29.12 -43.28
C CYS A 887 33.01 -29.52 -43.39
N GLY A 888 32.39 -29.34 -44.55
CA GLY A 888 30.98 -29.59 -44.83
C GLY A 888 30.07 -28.41 -44.52
N SER A 889 28.75 -28.64 -44.63
CA SER A 889 27.73 -27.63 -44.41
C SER A 889 26.94 -27.90 -43.13
N ILE A 890 26.30 -26.87 -42.57
CA ILE A 890 25.31 -26.95 -41.49
C ILE A 890 23.97 -26.39 -41.97
N LEU A 891 22.86 -26.79 -41.36
CA LEU A 891 21.55 -26.18 -41.61
C LEU A 891 21.35 -24.99 -40.66
N ALA A 892 21.59 -23.76 -41.12
CA ALA A 892 21.54 -22.57 -40.27
C ALA A 892 21.04 -21.31 -40.97
N ASP A 893 20.64 -20.32 -40.18
CA ASP A 893 20.45 -18.95 -40.64
C ASP A 893 21.83 -18.25 -40.71
N PRO A 894 22.32 -17.87 -41.90
CA PRO A 894 23.62 -17.22 -42.06
C PRO A 894 23.78 -15.98 -41.18
N THR A 895 22.70 -15.22 -40.99
CA THR A 895 22.69 -13.98 -40.19
C THR A 895 22.95 -14.27 -38.72
N GLN A 896 22.35 -15.34 -38.19
CA GLN A 896 22.52 -15.72 -36.79
C GLN A 896 23.91 -16.31 -36.53
N ILE A 897 24.47 -17.08 -37.47
CA ILE A 897 25.86 -17.56 -37.36
C ILE A 897 26.86 -16.38 -37.44
N HIS A 898 26.61 -15.40 -38.30
CA HIS A 898 27.38 -14.16 -38.34
C HIS A 898 27.34 -13.41 -37.00
N GLN A 899 26.14 -13.32 -36.39
CA GLN A 899 25.97 -12.70 -35.08
C GLN A 899 26.73 -13.43 -33.96
N VAL A 900 26.76 -14.77 -34.00
CA VAL A 900 27.56 -15.59 -33.07
C VAL A 900 29.04 -15.25 -33.19
N LEU A 901 29.58 -15.26 -34.41
CA LEU A 901 30.99 -14.94 -34.68
C LEU A 901 31.35 -13.51 -34.21
N MET A 902 30.51 -12.52 -34.55
CA MET A 902 30.71 -11.13 -34.14
C MET A 902 30.74 -10.96 -32.62
N ASN A 903 29.78 -11.56 -31.90
CA ASN A 903 29.71 -11.45 -30.44
C ASN A 903 30.91 -12.09 -29.75
N LEU A 904 31.32 -13.29 -30.17
CA LEU A 904 32.45 -13.99 -29.57
C LEU A 904 33.78 -13.28 -29.86
N CYS A 905 34.03 -12.88 -31.11
CA CYS A 905 35.28 -12.20 -31.48
C CYS A 905 35.39 -10.81 -30.85
N THR A 906 34.27 -10.08 -30.73
CA THR A 906 34.26 -8.76 -30.07
C THR A 906 34.48 -8.91 -28.56
N ASN A 907 33.93 -9.94 -27.92
CA ASN A 907 34.20 -10.22 -26.51
C ASN A 907 35.66 -10.61 -26.27
N ALA A 908 36.23 -11.44 -27.14
CA ALA A 908 37.65 -11.77 -27.12
C ALA A 908 38.53 -10.52 -27.29
N ALA A 909 38.21 -9.64 -28.24
CA ALA A 909 38.95 -8.40 -28.46
C ALA A 909 38.92 -7.47 -27.24
N HIS A 910 37.76 -7.33 -26.60
CA HIS A 910 37.65 -6.57 -25.36
C HIS A 910 38.46 -7.18 -24.20
N ALA A 911 38.50 -8.51 -24.09
CA ALA A 911 39.31 -9.20 -23.07
C ALA A 911 40.83 -8.97 -23.25
N MET A 912 41.25 -8.53 -24.44
CA MET A 912 42.63 -8.26 -24.83
C MET A 912 42.89 -6.76 -25.11
N GLU A 913 41.95 -5.87 -24.75
CA GLU A 913 42.01 -4.44 -25.12
C GLU A 913 43.26 -3.72 -24.59
N LYS A 914 43.74 -4.11 -23.40
CA LYS A 914 44.90 -3.47 -22.74
C LYS A 914 46.24 -4.04 -23.19
N ASP A 915 46.35 -5.37 -23.22
CA ASP A 915 47.64 -6.06 -23.33
C ASP A 915 47.89 -6.65 -24.74
N GLY A 916 46.89 -6.57 -25.64
CA GLY A 916 46.92 -7.28 -26.91
C GLY A 916 46.83 -8.80 -26.72
N GLY A 917 47.03 -9.57 -27.78
CA GLY A 917 47.00 -11.02 -27.69
C GLY A 917 46.73 -11.73 -29.00
N ILE A 918 46.33 -13.00 -28.91
CA ILE A 918 46.06 -13.85 -30.07
C ILE A 918 44.60 -14.32 -30.01
N LEU A 919 43.81 -13.94 -31.02
CA LEU A 919 42.49 -14.48 -31.30
C LEU A 919 42.64 -15.64 -32.30
N THR A 920 42.27 -16.86 -31.91
CA THR A 920 42.32 -18.05 -32.76
C THR A 920 40.91 -18.51 -33.10
N LEU A 921 40.62 -18.72 -34.38
CA LEU A 921 39.42 -19.41 -34.86
C LEU A 921 39.81 -20.76 -35.45
N ASP A 922 39.33 -21.84 -34.86
CA ASP A 922 39.53 -23.23 -35.32
C ASP A 922 38.19 -23.76 -35.83
N LEU A 923 38.17 -24.34 -37.02
CA LEU A 923 37.00 -24.99 -37.60
C LEU A 923 37.38 -26.37 -38.11
N ARG A 924 36.78 -27.41 -37.54
CA ARG A 924 37.05 -28.79 -37.91
C ARG A 924 35.84 -29.70 -37.70
N GLU A 925 35.81 -30.81 -38.41
CA GLU A 925 34.85 -31.87 -38.18
C GLU A 925 35.22 -32.71 -36.95
N VAL A 926 34.21 -33.08 -36.15
CA VAL A 926 34.35 -33.95 -34.98
C VAL A 926 33.17 -34.92 -34.91
N ASP A 927 33.43 -36.18 -34.58
CA ASP A 927 32.38 -37.14 -34.26
C ASP A 927 32.12 -37.14 -32.75
N LEU A 928 30.90 -36.81 -32.34
CA LEU A 928 30.49 -36.82 -30.93
C LEU A 928 29.90 -38.18 -30.55
N THR A 929 30.43 -38.78 -29.48
CA THR A 929 29.92 -40.04 -28.92
C THR A 929 28.92 -39.80 -27.79
N ILE A 930 28.22 -40.86 -27.37
CA ILE A 930 27.28 -40.81 -26.22
C ILE A 930 27.99 -40.32 -24.93
N ALA A 931 29.28 -40.64 -24.76
CA ALA A 931 30.05 -40.21 -23.60
C ALA A 931 30.32 -38.70 -23.59
N ASP A 932 30.40 -38.06 -24.76
CA ASP A 932 30.68 -36.64 -24.91
C ASP A 932 29.42 -35.76 -24.73
N LEU A 933 28.23 -36.33 -24.92
CA LEU A 933 26.93 -35.64 -24.85
C LEU A 933 26.31 -35.63 -23.44
N GLY A 934 26.85 -36.40 -22.48
CA GLY A 934 26.33 -36.47 -21.11
C GLY A 934 24.86 -36.93 -21.01
N ASN A 935 24.11 -36.38 -20.04
CA ASN A 935 22.69 -36.68 -19.81
C ASN A 935 21.73 -35.80 -20.64
N ASP A 936 22.22 -35.08 -21.65
CA ASP A 936 21.37 -34.14 -22.41
C ASP A 936 20.51 -34.89 -23.44
N ILE A 937 19.22 -35.07 -23.11
CA ILE A 937 18.23 -35.90 -23.82
C ILE A 937 17.96 -35.41 -25.27
N ASN A 938 18.38 -34.19 -25.61
CA ASN A 938 18.02 -33.53 -26.87
C ASN A 938 19.04 -33.67 -28.01
N HIS A 939 20.23 -34.24 -27.78
CA HIS A 939 21.30 -34.32 -28.80
C HIS A 939 21.60 -35.77 -29.19
N ARG A 940 21.90 -36.01 -30.48
CA ARG A 940 22.19 -37.35 -31.01
C ARG A 940 23.68 -37.51 -31.34
N PRO A 941 24.29 -38.69 -31.10
CA PRO A 941 25.63 -39.01 -31.58
C PRO A 941 25.71 -38.92 -33.10
N GLY A 942 26.81 -38.41 -33.65
CA GLY A 942 27.00 -38.23 -35.09
C GLY A 942 28.14 -37.25 -35.43
N SER A 943 28.25 -36.89 -36.71
CA SER A 943 29.25 -35.94 -37.19
C SER A 943 28.78 -34.50 -36.98
N TYR A 944 29.62 -33.71 -36.31
CA TYR A 944 29.41 -32.30 -36.00
C TYR A 944 30.54 -31.47 -36.58
N ILE A 945 30.26 -30.21 -36.87
CA ILE A 945 31.26 -29.18 -37.15
C ILE A 945 31.52 -28.43 -35.85
N LEU A 946 32.77 -28.47 -35.38
CA LEU A 946 33.26 -27.72 -34.24
C LEU A 946 33.85 -26.39 -34.70
N LEU A 947 33.23 -25.30 -34.24
CA LEU A 947 33.76 -23.94 -34.30
C LEU A 947 34.30 -23.56 -32.92
N GLU A 948 35.61 -23.37 -32.80
CA GLU A 948 36.26 -22.90 -31.58
C GLU A 948 36.75 -21.45 -31.76
N VAL A 949 36.36 -20.56 -30.83
CA VAL A 949 36.87 -19.18 -30.73
C VAL A 949 37.65 -19.05 -29.44
N ARG A 950 38.97 -18.84 -29.56
CA ARG A 950 39.91 -18.80 -28.43
C ARG A 950 40.63 -17.46 -28.35
N ASP A 951 40.67 -16.87 -27.17
CA ASP A 951 41.45 -15.68 -26.85
C ASP A 951 42.55 -15.97 -25.82
N THR A 952 43.53 -15.07 -25.73
CA THR A 952 44.58 -15.07 -24.70
C THR A 952 44.41 -13.90 -23.72
N GLY A 953 43.17 -13.47 -23.50
CA GLY A 953 42.83 -12.31 -22.67
C GLY A 953 42.78 -12.61 -21.18
N SER A 954 42.05 -11.79 -20.43
CA SER A 954 41.99 -11.88 -18.96
C SER A 954 41.38 -13.17 -18.39
N GLY A 955 40.71 -13.99 -19.21
CA GLY A 955 39.97 -15.17 -18.75
C GLY A 955 38.76 -14.83 -17.86
N ILE A 956 38.06 -15.88 -17.40
CA ILE A 956 36.83 -15.82 -16.61
C ILE A 956 37.02 -16.66 -15.33
N GLU A 957 36.59 -16.13 -14.18
CA GLU A 957 36.61 -16.85 -12.90
C GLU A 957 35.63 -18.02 -12.89
N LYS A 958 35.99 -19.10 -12.17
CA LYS A 958 35.26 -20.39 -12.23
C LYS A 958 33.84 -20.26 -11.69
N GLU A 959 33.64 -19.41 -10.69
CA GLU A 959 32.36 -19.10 -10.06
C GLU A 959 31.41 -18.34 -10.99
N LEU A 960 31.94 -17.72 -12.05
CA LEU A 960 31.17 -16.92 -13.01
C LEU A 960 30.75 -17.73 -14.24
N LEU A 961 31.39 -18.86 -14.53
CA LEU A 961 31.14 -19.67 -15.74
C LEU A 961 29.68 -20.12 -15.86
N ASP A 962 29.02 -20.44 -14.73
CA ASP A 962 27.61 -20.85 -14.73
C ASP A 962 26.65 -19.70 -15.04
N ARG A 963 27.12 -18.45 -14.92
CA ARG A 963 26.32 -17.22 -15.06
C ARG A 963 26.61 -16.44 -16.33
N ILE A 964 27.64 -16.77 -17.10
CA ILE A 964 28.03 -15.99 -18.29
C ILE A 964 26.97 -16.00 -19.39
N PHE A 965 26.07 -16.99 -19.38
CA PHE A 965 24.95 -17.10 -20.30
C PHE A 965 23.65 -16.51 -19.73
N ASP A 966 23.65 -16.06 -18.47
CA ASP A 966 22.51 -15.36 -17.89
C ASP A 966 22.31 -14.02 -18.63
N PRO A 967 21.08 -13.72 -19.09
CA PRO A 967 20.80 -12.42 -19.69
C PRO A 967 21.17 -11.27 -18.74
N TYR A 968 21.83 -10.24 -19.27
CA TYR A 968 22.30 -9.03 -18.56
C TYR A 968 23.46 -9.25 -17.58
N PHE A 969 23.97 -10.47 -17.45
CA PHE A 969 25.17 -10.71 -16.66
C PHE A 969 26.39 -10.10 -17.36
N THR A 970 27.08 -9.18 -16.68
CA THR A 970 28.30 -8.56 -17.19
C THR A 970 29.28 -8.28 -16.07
N THR A 971 30.56 -8.52 -16.34
CA THR A 971 31.68 -8.14 -15.47
C THR A 971 32.29 -6.78 -15.84
N LYS A 972 31.69 -6.08 -16.82
CA LYS A 972 32.15 -4.79 -17.32
C LYS A 972 31.56 -3.63 -16.49
N GLU A 973 32.25 -2.49 -16.48
CA GLU A 973 31.77 -1.26 -15.83
C GLU A 973 30.39 -0.84 -16.38
N VAL A 974 29.57 -0.21 -15.53
CA VAL A 974 28.22 0.28 -15.87
C VAL A 974 28.28 1.17 -17.12
N GLY A 975 27.58 0.74 -18.19
CA GLY A 975 27.53 1.44 -19.47
C GLY A 975 28.48 0.92 -20.57
N LYS A 976 29.42 0.00 -20.26
CA LYS A 976 30.36 -0.57 -21.25
C LYS A 976 30.02 -1.99 -21.75
N GLY A 977 28.97 -2.61 -21.22
CA GLY A 977 28.53 -3.94 -21.63
C GLY A 977 27.03 -4.11 -21.46
N SER A 978 26.35 -4.61 -22.49
CA SER A 978 24.91 -4.90 -22.43
C SER A 978 24.57 -6.18 -21.66
N GLY A 979 25.56 -7.04 -21.41
CA GLY A 979 25.36 -8.37 -20.79
C GLY A 979 24.49 -9.33 -21.61
N MET A 980 24.12 -8.97 -22.85
CA MET A 980 23.22 -9.79 -23.68
C MET A 980 23.95 -10.67 -24.70
N GLY A 981 25.19 -10.34 -25.08
CA GLY A 981 25.88 -10.97 -26.20
C GLY A 981 26.02 -12.50 -26.07
N LEU A 982 26.46 -13.00 -24.91
CA LEU A 982 26.64 -14.44 -24.70
C LEU A 982 25.31 -15.20 -24.52
N ALA A 983 24.30 -14.58 -23.90
CA ALA A 983 22.95 -15.14 -23.81
C ALA A 983 22.33 -15.32 -25.20
N VAL A 984 22.53 -14.35 -26.10
CA VAL A 984 22.11 -14.42 -27.50
C VAL A 984 22.86 -15.52 -28.25
N VAL A 985 24.18 -15.64 -28.07
CA VAL A 985 24.97 -16.74 -28.65
C VAL A 985 24.43 -18.10 -28.20
N HIS A 986 24.19 -18.28 -26.90
CA HIS A 986 23.65 -19.53 -26.37
C HIS A 986 22.26 -19.85 -26.94
N GLY A 987 21.40 -18.83 -27.06
CA GLY A 987 20.07 -18.97 -27.67
C GLY A 987 20.12 -19.39 -29.14
N ILE A 988 20.99 -18.75 -29.94
CA ILE A 988 21.18 -19.05 -31.37
C ILE A 988 21.73 -20.48 -31.54
N VAL A 989 22.73 -20.86 -30.76
CA VAL A 989 23.35 -22.20 -30.87
C VAL A 989 22.32 -23.28 -30.55
N ARG A 990 21.57 -23.13 -29.46
CA ARG A 990 20.48 -24.07 -29.11
C ARG A 990 19.39 -24.10 -30.16
N SER A 991 19.01 -22.94 -30.72
CA SER A 991 17.98 -22.93 -31.75
C SER A 991 18.43 -23.68 -33.00
N HIS A 992 19.74 -23.77 -33.26
CA HIS A 992 20.31 -24.55 -34.36
C HIS A 992 20.67 -26.00 -34.00
N GLU A 993 20.09 -26.54 -32.92
CA GLU A 993 20.36 -27.91 -32.43
C GLU A 993 21.85 -28.14 -32.14
N GLY A 994 22.57 -27.06 -31.83
CA GLY A 994 23.98 -27.07 -31.51
C GLY A 994 24.25 -27.07 -30.01
N LEU A 995 25.47 -27.47 -29.66
CA LEU A 995 26.00 -27.46 -28.29
C LEU A 995 27.02 -26.34 -28.14
N ILE A 996 27.08 -25.71 -26.97
CA ILE A 996 28.14 -24.76 -26.62
C ILE A 996 28.82 -25.18 -25.32
N THR A 997 30.14 -25.16 -25.30
CA THR A 997 30.95 -25.37 -24.11
C THR A 997 31.99 -24.25 -23.99
N VAL A 998 32.40 -23.97 -22.74
CA VAL A 998 33.36 -22.91 -22.43
C VAL A 998 34.47 -23.47 -21.55
N GLU A 999 35.70 -23.14 -21.91
CA GLU A 999 36.91 -23.40 -21.12
C GLU A 999 37.59 -22.06 -20.87
N SER A 1000 37.77 -21.67 -19.60
CA SER A 1000 38.45 -20.42 -19.27
C SER A 1000 39.35 -20.61 -18.06
N THR A 1001 40.49 -19.95 -18.07
CA THR A 1001 41.39 -19.87 -16.92
C THR A 1001 41.76 -18.40 -16.69
N PRO A 1002 41.55 -17.83 -15.49
CA PRO A 1002 41.92 -16.46 -15.19
C PRO A 1002 43.38 -16.17 -15.57
N GLY A 1003 43.59 -15.12 -16.36
CA GLY A 1003 44.90 -14.67 -16.85
C GLY A 1003 45.50 -15.49 -18.00
N GLN A 1004 44.82 -16.54 -18.50
CA GLN A 1004 45.29 -17.32 -19.67
C GLN A 1004 44.34 -17.28 -20.87
N GLY A 1005 43.17 -16.66 -20.72
CA GLY A 1005 42.17 -16.48 -21.77
C GLY A 1005 41.00 -17.46 -21.71
N THR A 1006 40.13 -17.37 -22.72
CA THR A 1006 38.89 -18.15 -22.83
C THR A 1006 38.79 -18.84 -24.18
N ALA A 1007 38.21 -20.04 -24.21
CA ALA A 1007 37.86 -20.77 -25.42
C ALA A 1007 36.38 -21.15 -25.38
N PHE A 1008 35.62 -20.66 -26.36
CA PHE A 1008 34.24 -21.09 -26.62
C PHE A 1008 34.24 -22.13 -27.74
N LYS A 1009 33.61 -23.28 -27.50
CA LYS A 1009 33.49 -24.39 -28.46
C LYS A 1009 32.03 -24.59 -28.81
N LEU A 1010 31.70 -24.47 -30.09
CA LEU A 1010 30.35 -24.55 -30.63
C LEU A 1010 30.27 -25.74 -31.57
N PHE A 1011 29.33 -26.64 -31.33
CA PHE A 1011 29.14 -27.85 -32.12
C PHE A 1011 27.84 -27.75 -32.89
N PHE A 1012 27.88 -27.89 -34.20
CA PHE A 1012 26.69 -27.87 -35.07
C PHE A 1012 26.56 -29.20 -35.84
N PRO A 1013 25.35 -29.77 -35.97
CA PRO A 1013 25.16 -31.00 -36.75
C PRO A 1013 25.56 -30.81 -38.22
N LYS A 1014 26.43 -31.69 -38.74
CA LYS A 1014 26.86 -31.67 -40.15
C LYS A 1014 25.75 -32.25 -41.05
N ILE A 1015 25.47 -31.61 -42.18
CA ILE A 1015 24.57 -32.16 -43.21
C ILE A 1015 25.38 -32.91 -44.28
N MET A 1016 24.83 -34.02 -44.78
CA MET A 1016 25.49 -34.92 -45.74
C MET A 1016 25.31 -34.50 -47.22
N ASP A 1017 24.35 -33.64 -47.54
CA ASP A 1017 24.05 -33.27 -48.92
C ASP A 1017 24.93 -32.10 -49.41
N GLU A 1018 25.77 -32.36 -50.42
CA GLU A 1018 26.42 -31.33 -51.23
C GLU A 1018 25.36 -30.64 -52.10
N VAL A 1019 25.19 -29.34 -51.92
CA VAL A 1019 24.51 -28.47 -52.89
C VAL A 1019 25.59 -27.66 -53.59
N GLU A 1020 25.64 -27.78 -54.92
CA GLU A 1020 26.61 -27.10 -55.79
C GLU A 1020 26.67 -25.59 -55.50
N ALA A 1021 27.87 -25.10 -55.18
CA ALA A 1021 28.13 -23.67 -55.10
C ALA A 1021 27.93 -23.03 -56.48
N ILE A 1022 27.03 -22.06 -56.56
CA ILE A 1022 26.79 -21.27 -57.79
C ILE A 1022 28.06 -20.46 -58.08
N ALA A 1023 28.76 -20.80 -59.16
CA ALA A 1023 29.91 -20.04 -59.64
C ALA A 1023 29.48 -18.62 -60.08
N PRO A 1024 30.34 -17.59 -59.94
CA PRO A 1024 30.02 -16.23 -60.34
C PRO A 1024 29.75 -16.18 -61.86
N ASP A 1025 28.51 -15.81 -62.21
CA ASP A 1025 28.06 -15.71 -63.59
C ASP A 1025 28.76 -14.53 -64.32
N THR A 1026 29.54 -14.87 -65.35
CA THR A 1026 30.26 -13.95 -66.24
C THR A 1026 29.50 -13.65 -67.54
N SER A 1027 28.23 -14.06 -67.65
CA SER A 1027 27.41 -13.80 -68.84
C SER A 1027 27.23 -12.28 -69.10
N PRO A 1028 27.28 -11.84 -70.38
CA PRO A 1028 27.04 -10.44 -70.73
C PRO A 1028 25.64 -9.99 -70.31
N LEU A 1029 25.53 -8.74 -69.86
CA LEU A 1029 24.26 -8.15 -69.42
C LEU A 1029 23.25 -8.15 -70.57
N PRO A 1030 22.00 -8.63 -70.36
CA PRO A 1030 20.96 -8.53 -71.36
C PRO A 1030 20.60 -7.06 -71.63
N VAL A 1031 20.39 -6.74 -72.91
CA VAL A 1031 20.05 -5.40 -73.43
C VAL A 1031 18.71 -5.44 -74.16
N GLY A 1032 18.07 -4.28 -74.33
CA GLY A 1032 16.77 -4.18 -75.02
C GLY A 1032 16.56 -2.83 -75.71
N LYS A 1033 15.35 -2.61 -76.22
CA LYS A 1033 14.91 -1.36 -76.90
C LYS A 1033 13.49 -0.94 -76.52
N GLU A 1034 12.84 -1.71 -75.67
CA GLU A 1034 11.48 -1.52 -75.17
C GLU A 1034 11.35 -0.24 -74.33
N HIS A 1035 10.13 0.28 -74.20
CA HIS A 1035 9.85 1.49 -73.43
C HIS A 1035 9.37 1.16 -72.01
N ILE A 1036 10.19 1.51 -71.01
CA ILE A 1036 9.96 1.21 -69.60
C ILE A 1036 9.49 2.47 -68.86
N LEU A 1037 8.38 2.36 -68.13
CA LEU A 1037 7.88 3.40 -67.23
C LEU A 1037 8.41 3.12 -65.81
N ILE A 1038 9.11 4.09 -65.23
CA ILE A 1038 9.73 3.98 -63.91
C ILE A 1038 9.01 4.93 -62.96
N VAL A 1039 8.58 4.42 -61.81
CA VAL A 1039 7.79 5.17 -60.82
C VAL A 1039 8.45 5.03 -59.46
N ASP A 1040 9.02 6.11 -58.95
CA ASP A 1040 9.69 6.14 -57.66
C ASP A 1040 9.53 7.55 -57.08
N ASP A 1041 9.00 7.65 -55.86
CA ASP A 1041 8.75 8.94 -55.20
C ASP A 1041 10.04 9.70 -54.88
N GLU A 1042 11.18 9.00 -54.85
CA GLU A 1042 12.48 9.61 -54.70
C GLU A 1042 13.08 9.97 -56.08
N PRO A 1043 13.23 11.27 -56.43
CA PRO A 1043 13.71 11.69 -57.75
C PRO A 1043 15.13 11.19 -58.06
N SER A 1044 15.95 11.02 -57.02
CA SER A 1044 17.32 10.54 -57.14
C SER A 1044 17.37 9.08 -57.62
N ILE A 1045 16.47 8.23 -57.11
CA ILE A 1045 16.39 6.80 -57.41
C ILE A 1045 15.74 6.53 -58.77
N SER A 1046 14.66 7.25 -59.10
CA SER A 1046 14.04 7.20 -60.43
C SER A 1046 15.05 7.62 -61.51
N THR A 1047 15.77 8.74 -61.32
CA THR A 1047 16.79 9.22 -62.27
C THR A 1047 17.94 8.23 -62.42
N LEU A 1048 18.40 7.62 -61.32
CA LEU A 1048 19.47 6.62 -61.34
C LEU A 1048 19.04 5.38 -62.13
N THR A 1049 17.83 4.87 -61.87
CA THR A 1049 17.27 3.69 -62.54
C THR A 1049 17.04 3.95 -64.03
N GLN A 1050 16.57 5.16 -64.36
CA GLN A 1050 16.39 5.62 -65.73
C GLN A 1050 17.68 5.53 -66.53
N LYS A 1051 18.75 6.18 -66.05
CA LYS A 1051 20.06 6.16 -66.71
C LYS A 1051 20.64 4.75 -66.84
N ARG A 1052 20.47 3.89 -65.81
CA ARG A 1052 20.93 2.49 -65.85
C ARG A 1052 20.27 1.69 -66.97
N LEU A 1053 18.96 1.85 -67.15
CA LEU A 1053 18.22 1.19 -68.22
C LEU A 1053 18.51 1.78 -69.61
N GLU A 1054 18.72 3.11 -69.71
CA GLU A 1054 19.16 3.76 -70.94
C GLU A 1054 20.54 3.25 -71.41
N MET A 1055 21.48 3.02 -70.49
CA MET A 1055 22.78 2.40 -70.81
C MET A 1055 22.65 0.96 -71.33
N LEU A 1056 21.57 0.26 -70.98
CA LEU A 1056 21.23 -1.08 -71.49
C LEU A 1056 20.41 -1.03 -72.80
N GLY A 1057 20.19 0.17 -73.37
CA GLY A 1057 19.54 0.38 -74.66
C GLY A 1057 18.03 0.62 -74.61
N TYR A 1058 17.41 0.56 -73.43
CA TYR A 1058 15.96 0.75 -73.26
C TYR A 1058 15.56 2.22 -73.41
N GLN A 1059 14.35 2.45 -73.91
CA GLN A 1059 13.70 3.76 -73.79
C GLN A 1059 13.05 3.84 -72.42
N THR A 1060 13.12 4.98 -71.75
CA THR A 1060 12.61 5.10 -70.39
C THR A 1060 11.84 6.40 -70.17
N THR A 1061 10.82 6.34 -69.31
CA THR A 1061 10.12 7.52 -68.78
C THR A 1061 10.10 7.39 -67.28
N ALA A 1062 10.67 8.36 -66.56
CA ALA A 1062 10.67 8.39 -65.10
C ALA A 1062 9.59 9.34 -64.57
N MET A 1063 8.86 8.89 -63.56
CA MET A 1063 7.81 9.62 -62.85
C MET A 1063 8.04 9.53 -61.35
N THR A 1064 7.70 10.59 -60.61
CA THR A 1064 7.82 10.64 -59.15
C THR A 1064 6.49 10.61 -58.41
N SER A 1065 5.37 10.63 -59.14
CA SER A 1065 4.03 10.61 -58.58
C SER A 1065 3.24 9.44 -59.16
N SER A 1066 2.73 8.57 -58.27
CA SER A 1066 1.90 7.42 -58.64
C SER A 1066 0.55 7.84 -59.24
N VAL A 1067 0.00 8.98 -58.81
CA VAL A 1067 -1.26 9.53 -59.33
C VAL A 1067 -1.07 10.08 -60.75
N GLU A 1068 -0.05 10.89 -60.97
CA GLU A 1068 0.27 11.43 -62.30
C GLU A 1068 0.65 10.32 -63.28
N THR A 1069 1.33 9.28 -62.79
CA THR A 1069 1.64 8.08 -63.58
C THR A 1069 0.37 7.40 -64.07
N LEU A 1070 -0.63 7.24 -63.21
CA LEU A 1070 -1.90 6.62 -63.60
C LEU A 1070 -2.65 7.46 -64.65
N GLU A 1071 -2.64 8.79 -64.52
CA GLU A 1071 -3.22 9.70 -65.51
C GLU A 1071 -2.49 9.64 -66.85
N LEU A 1072 -1.15 9.67 -66.82
CA LEU A 1072 -0.30 9.53 -68.00
C LEU A 1072 -0.55 8.21 -68.70
N PHE A 1073 -0.60 7.10 -67.96
CA PHE A 1073 -0.87 5.78 -68.50
C PHE A 1073 -2.28 5.67 -69.10
N ARG A 1074 -3.30 6.30 -68.48
CA ARG A 1074 -4.65 6.37 -69.05
C ARG A 1074 -4.71 7.11 -70.37
N SER A 1075 -3.89 8.16 -70.53
CA SER A 1075 -3.82 8.93 -71.78
C SER A 1075 -3.17 8.16 -72.93
N ALA A 1076 -2.25 7.23 -72.64
CA ALA A 1076 -1.55 6.41 -73.64
C ALA A 1076 -1.22 4.98 -73.13
N PRO A 1077 -2.20 4.06 -73.02
CA PRO A 1077 -2.02 2.75 -72.36
C PRO A 1077 -1.06 1.77 -73.06
N ASN A 1078 -0.77 2.01 -74.34
CA ASN A 1078 0.10 1.17 -75.17
C ASN A 1078 1.48 1.78 -75.40
N ALA A 1079 1.81 2.90 -74.74
CA ALA A 1079 3.10 3.57 -74.91
C ALA A 1079 4.25 2.84 -74.18
N TYR A 1080 3.93 2.00 -73.19
CA TYR A 1080 4.93 1.35 -72.33
C TYR A 1080 4.82 -0.18 -72.43
N ASP A 1081 5.97 -0.83 -72.44
CA ASP A 1081 6.11 -2.28 -72.53
C ASP A 1081 6.28 -2.92 -71.15
N LEU A 1082 6.79 -2.17 -70.16
CA LEU A 1082 7.03 -2.61 -68.78
C LEU A 1082 6.86 -1.45 -67.81
N VAL A 1083 6.37 -1.72 -66.60
CA VAL A 1083 6.35 -0.75 -65.49
C VAL A 1083 7.23 -1.24 -64.35
N ILE A 1084 8.12 -0.38 -63.86
CA ILE A 1084 8.89 -0.59 -62.63
C ILE A 1084 8.37 0.44 -61.62
N THR A 1085 7.82 -0.01 -60.50
CA THR A 1085 7.22 0.88 -59.49
C THR A 1085 7.75 0.57 -58.10
N ASP A 1086 8.00 1.60 -57.29
CA ASP A 1086 8.26 1.40 -55.86
C ASP A 1086 7.00 0.91 -55.14
N GLN A 1087 7.18 0.11 -54.09
CA GLN A 1087 6.07 -0.42 -53.29
C GLN A 1087 5.45 0.67 -52.42
N THR A 1088 6.29 1.47 -51.76
CA THR A 1088 5.88 2.47 -50.79
C THR A 1088 6.01 3.84 -51.42
N MET A 1089 4.89 4.43 -51.84
CA MET A 1089 4.87 5.77 -52.42
C MET A 1089 3.71 6.58 -51.83
N PRO A 1090 3.84 7.91 -51.70
CA PRO A 1090 2.76 8.81 -51.28
C PRO A 1090 1.52 8.68 -52.17
N TYR A 1091 0.35 9.00 -51.59
CA TYR A 1091 -0.99 8.97 -52.22
C TYR A 1091 -1.50 7.58 -52.63
N MET A 1092 -0.78 6.90 -53.52
CA MET A 1092 -1.11 5.58 -54.04
C MET A 1092 0.13 4.68 -53.98
N THR A 1093 0.01 3.59 -53.22
CA THR A 1093 1.07 2.58 -53.12
C THR A 1093 1.29 1.88 -54.46
N GLY A 1094 2.48 1.32 -54.67
CA GLY A 1094 2.80 0.57 -55.89
C GLY A 1094 1.84 -0.59 -56.15
N GLU A 1095 1.33 -1.24 -55.09
CA GLU A 1095 0.32 -2.30 -55.20
C GLU A 1095 -1.02 -1.78 -55.77
N LYS A 1096 -1.48 -0.63 -55.27
CA LYS A 1096 -2.72 -0.01 -55.76
C LYS A 1096 -2.54 0.49 -57.20
N LEU A 1097 -1.38 1.07 -57.50
CA LEU A 1097 -1.05 1.51 -58.85
C LEU A 1097 -1.03 0.32 -59.82
N ALA A 1098 -0.34 -0.78 -59.46
CA ALA A 1098 -0.31 -1.99 -60.28
C ALA A 1098 -1.72 -2.53 -60.57
N LYS A 1099 -2.59 -2.59 -59.55
CA LYS A 1099 -4.00 -2.99 -59.73
C LYS A 1099 -4.75 -2.08 -60.70
N GLU A 1100 -4.58 -0.76 -60.60
CA GLU A 1100 -5.25 0.19 -61.50
C GLU A 1100 -4.70 0.13 -62.93
N LEU A 1101 -3.40 -0.09 -63.10
CA LEU A 1101 -2.77 -0.28 -64.42
C LEU A 1101 -3.23 -1.59 -65.07
N LEU A 1102 -3.30 -2.69 -64.32
CA LEU A 1102 -3.77 -3.98 -64.81
C LEU A 1102 -5.27 -3.99 -65.17
N LYS A 1103 -6.09 -3.15 -64.53
CA LYS A 1103 -7.49 -2.92 -64.97
C LYS A 1103 -7.56 -2.29 -66.36
N ILE A 1104 -6.56 -1.50 -66.75
CA ILE A 1104 -6.48 -0.84 -68.07
C ILE A 1104 -5.83 -1.79 -69.08
N ARG A 1105 -4.72 -2.44 -68.72
CA ARG A 1105 -3.98 -3.40 -69.56
C ARG A 1105 -3.64 -4.67 -68.76
N PRO A 1106 -4.45 -5.74 -68.85
CA PRO A 1106 -4.30 -6.94 -68.03
C PRO A 1106 -2.99 -7.73 -68.21
N ASN A 1107 -2.34 -7.60 -69.37
CA ASN A 1107 -1.09 -8.32 -69.69
C ASN A 1107 0.14 -7.39 -69.63
N LEU A 1108 0.07 -6.28 -68.91
CA LEU A 1108 1.22 -5.40 -68.72
C LEU A 1108 2.18 -6.04 -67.72
N PRO A 1109 3.46 -6.30 -68.06
CA PRO A 1109 4.40 -6.74 -67.06
C PRO A 1109 4.72 -5.60 -66.09
N ILE A 1110 4.70 -5.92 -64.80
CA ILE A 1110 4.96 -4.97 -63.72
C ILE A 1110 6.02 -5.56 -62.79
N ILE A 1111 7.08 -4.81 -62.55
CA ILE A 1111 8.12 -5.11 -61.57
C ILE A 1111 7.93 -4.17 -60.38
N MET A 1112 7.94 -4.72 -59.17
CA MET A 1112 7.82 -3.94 -57.95
C MET A 1112 9.15 -3.87 -57.21
N CYS A 1113 9.61 -2.66 -56.93
CA CYS A 1113 10.77 -2.43 -56.08
C CYS A 1113 10.35 -2.34 -54.62
N THR A 1114 11.13 -2.90 -53.70
CA THR A 1114 10.81 -2.86 -52.26
C THR A 1114 12.05 -2.72 -51.39
N GLY A 1115 11.93 -1.92 -50.32
CA GLY A 1115 12.92 -1.78 -49.26
C GLY A 1115 12.75 -2.77 -48.09
N TYR A 1116 11.65 -3.55 -48.08
CA TYR A 1116 11.33 -4.50 -47.01
C TYR A 1116 11.59 -5.93 -47.46
N SER A 1117 12.48 -6.65 -46.77
CA SER A 1117 12.74 -8.08 -47.07
C SER A 1117 11.70 -9.02 -46.42
N SER A 1118 10.43 -8.63 -46.34
CA SER A 1118 9.40 -9.65 -46.20
C SER A 1118 9.30 -10.27 -47.58
N LYS A 1119 9.76 -11.52 -47.75
CA LYS A 1119 9.43 -12.31 -48.94
C LYS A 1119 7.91 -12.22 -49.10
N ILE A 1120 7.47 -11.43 -50.08
CA ILE A 1120 6.08 -11.45 -50.49
C ILE A 1120 5.91 -12.84 -51.10
N ASP A 1121 5.04 -13.66 -50.50
CA ASP A 1121 4.74 -15.00 -51.00
C ASP A 1121 4.53 -14.96 -52.51
N ALA A 1122 5.12 -15.90 -53.24
CA ALA A 1122 4.88 -16.07 -54.67
C ALA A 1122 3.36 -16.19 -54.97
N ASP A 1123 2.57 -16.65 -53.99
CA ASP A 1123 1.10 -16.69 -54.03
C ASP A 1123 0.43 -15.30 -53.95
N LYS A 1124 1.01 -14.34 -53.21
CA LYS A 1124 0.57 -12.94 -53.21
C LYS A 1124 0.98 -12.22 -54.51
N ALA A 1125 2.14 -12.53 -55.07
CA ALA A 1125 2.59 -11.99 -56.36
C ALA A 1125 1.63 -12.36 -57.50
N ASN A 1126 1.25 -13.65 -57.58
CA ASN A 1126 0.34 -14.18 -58.58
C ASN A 1126 -1.10 -13.65 -58.45
N THR A 1127 -1.58 -13.39 -57.23
CA THR A 1127 -2.91 -12.81 -57.01
C THR A 1127 -3.00 -11.32 -57.34
N LEU A 1128 -1.86 -10.63 -57.40
CA LEU A 1128 -1.77 -9.19 -57.70
C LEU A 1128 -1.44 -8.90 -59.18
N GLY A 1129 -1.05 -9.91 -59.97
CA GLY A 1129 -0.65 -9.75 -61.37
C GLY A 1129 0.72 -9.08 -61.55
N ILE A 1130 1.58 -9.14 -60.55
CA ILE A 1130 2.94 -8.57 -60.56
C ILE A 1130 3.90 -9.62 -61.13
N SER A 1131 4.73 -9.23 -62.10
CA SER A 1131 5.64 -10.13 -62.83
C SER A 1131 6.91 -10.47 -62.06
N ALA A 1132 7.46 -9.53 -61.29
CA ALA A 1132 8.64 -9.76 -60.45
C ALA A 1132 8.78 -8.72 -59.33
N PHE A 1133 9.60 -9.04 -58.33
CA PHE A 1133 10.01 -8.13 -57.27
C PHE A 1133 11.53 -7.93 -57.29
N ILE A 1134 11.99 -6.70 -57.05
CA ILE A 1134 13.41 -6.35 -56.93
C ILE A 1134 13.65 -5.65 -55.58
N MET A 1135 14.67 -6.08 -54.85
CA MET A 1135 15.05 -5.46 -53.58
C MET A 1135 15.89 -4.19 -53.80
N LYS A 1136 15.56 -3.12 -53.08
CA LYS A 1136 16.41 -1.91 -52.99
C LYS A 1136 17.52 -2.13 -51.94
N PRO A 1137 18.78 -1.68 -52.17
CA PRO A 1137 19.28 -1.00 -53.36
C PRO A 1137 19.47 -1.97 -54.53
N VAL A 1138 18.96 -1.58 -55.70
CA VAL A 1138 18.90 -2.41 -56.90
C VAL A 1138 20.29 -2.59 -57.51
N ASP A 1139 20.75 -3.85 -57.65
CA ASP A 1139 21.97 -4.20 -58.37
C ASP A 1139 21.76 -4.14 -59.88
N ASN A 1140 22.76 -3.65 -60.63
CA ASN A 1140 22.67 -3.47 -62.08
C ASN A 1140 22.48 -4.80 -62.84
N LYS A 1141 23.10 -5.90 -62.38
CA LYS A 1141 22.96 -7.22 -63.02
C LYS A 1141 21.59 -7.81 -62.73
N GLU A 1142 21.11 -7.65 -61.51
CA GLU A 1142 19.78 -8.09 -61.11
C GLU A 1142 18.69 -7.35 -61.90
N LEU A 1143 18.80 -6.01 -62.01
CA LEU A 1143 17.87 -5.19 -62.78
C LEU A 1143 17.79 -5.64 -64.24
N ALA A 1144 18.92 -5.81 -64.91
CA ALA A 1144 18.97 -6.21 -66.32
C ALA A 1144 18.30 -7.57 -66.55
N ARG A 1145 18.59 -8.56 -65.70
CA ARG A 1145 18.01 -9.91 -65.84
C ARG A 1145 16.51 -9.92 -65.56
N THR A 1146 16.07 -9.26 -64.49
CA THR A 1146 14.66 -9.26 -64.09
C THR A 1146 13.79 -8.53 -65.11
N VAL A 1147 14.28 -7.41 -65.67
CA VAL A 1147 13.62 -6.69 -66.78
C VAL A 1147 13.45 -7.60 -67.99
N ARG A 1148 14.53 -8.29 -68.39
CA ARG A 1148 14.48 -9.19 -69.56
C ARG A 1148 13.54 -10.37 -69.32
N GLN A 1149 13.61 -11.00 -68.14
CA GLN A 1149 12.72 -12.09 -67.76
C GLN A 1149 11.24 -11.67 -67.77
N ALA A 1150 10.91 -10.49 -67.23
CA ALA A 1150 9.53 -10.00 -67.21
C ALA A 1150 8.99 -9.69 -68.61
N LEU A 1151 9.82 -9.12 -69.48
CA LEU A 1151 9.46 -8.82 -70.87
C LEU A 1151 9.35 -10.08 -71.74
N ASP A 1152 10.18 -11.10 -71.53
CA ASP A 1152 10.17 -12.33 -72.33
C ASP A 1152 9.08 -13.33 -71.90
N ALA A 1153 8.58 -13.20 -70.67
CA ALA A 1153 7.49 -14.00 -70.13
C ALA A 1153 6.08 -13.49 -70.47
N SER A 1154 5.99 -12.30 -71.08
CA SER A 1154 4.74 -11.60 -71.45
C SER A 1154 4.51 -11.65 -72.95
#